data_AF-A0A4V2LWP0-F1
#
_entry.id   AF-A0A4V2LWP0-F1
#
_cell.length_a   1.000
_cell.length_b   1.000
_cell.length_c   1.000
_cell.angle_alpha   90.00
_cell.angle_beta   90.00
_cell.angle_gamma   90.00
#
_symmetry.space_group_name_H-M   'P 1'
#
loop_
_entity.id
_entity.type
_entity.pdbx_description
1 polymer ?
#
loop_
_entity_poly.entity_id
_entity_poly.type
_entity_poly.pdbx_seq_one_letter_code
_entity_poly.pdbx_strand_id
1 'polypeptide(L)'
;MKIPIRRPGPSGRSPVRRTVLRAVLAVLLPLSATTVVMASTASPAQADDYYNSITDASPENRNWMSRVPDDTKLSALSVPGTHDSLSLCGFSGGGGCESFSTSVTKTQEDHGYSGQTLTTQYEAGIRAIDIRVRVDKGDAGLSFTIHHGVYYQHANFTDVLTKTRDFLRANPSETVLLSLKAECSGSGAFTCYDADGYGTTDWRLKVFRSYLEGRAYTGDGDEYEPATAWRELFWADSVTGNQKAAVPTLDQVRGKIVLLGFRGPRGGVYNGYGVLPTFASDTSYTEYVQDSFQVPNLWDIAPKWEKVRTHLRKTNGVWDGNRGEQTAHPHRPDAIYVNFASGTGDTVHPLMVAGGQPGVTGVNNFLLQCLRERNSRCPEFYPDRGDNFGGRQSMDRTGVLMMDFPGGGLIDEIIARNPEGGDGPGELEPGTLPPYRGGTPRPQLDGELLENTDFADTTKPWWVNAGMTERLSGGAFCVTAPARTNPWDVIVGHNSIYLPGGNSYTLRFRARASVSRQVVVQLAPFDNPTNVTYLAKYPTLGDGWKTFEYTFDTTFAQPYVLAQLQFRLGGASGSYEFCMDDVSLAGREYVYTANRGPLLKVNQHGYAPIGPKRATMVTNATSALSWTLRRVGGGTVATGTTKPAGFDGSAGTGVHTIDFSQVTATGRFELAIGNEVSHPFDIRSDLYASLRTDSMRFFYSNRSGIAIDGGIAGAGYARPAGHVAASPNGGDTNVACQTPKSYVDNWTCDYRLDVTGGWYDAGDHGKYVVNGGIATYQLLSAWERAVAAGTQAQLGDSTLAVPERGNGVPDILDEARWNLEFMLKMQVPAGKPLAGMVHHKVHDESWSGPPMLPHQASKKRELHRPSTAATLNLAAVAAQGARVYQNFDAAFANRLRVAAGYAYTAARTNPTLYAPRADRVGGGPYNDDDVTDEFYWAAAQLYLTTKTSTYLDDLRLSRHHASGVAFSQSGFYWGSVAALAQLDLARFGTDLSERNQIRSWVTTAADRLISFQRAERFGQTYTPASGRYAWGSNASILNNQVVLATAYDLTNRRVYADAVLEGFDYLLGRNALGQSYVTGYGTNDAKNQHSRWYAKSLDARLPHPPVGSVAGGPNSGLDDPLAASWLHGCAPQLCYVDNLEAWSVNEITINWNSALAWVSAFAADVARG
;
A
#
# COMPACT_ATOMS: atom_id res chain seq x y z
N MET A 1 -76.84 64.65 10.03
CA MET A 1 -77.67 64.53 11.25
C MET A 1 -77.86 63.02 11.56
N LYS A 2 -77.16 62.42 12.57
CA LYS A 2 -77.32 61.07 13.25
C LYS A 2 -77.51 59.75 12.38
N ILE A 3 -76.78 58.60 12.42
CA ILE A 3 -76.50 57.52 13.47
C ILE A 3 -77.69 56.48 13.62
N PRO A 4 -77.64 55.09 13.78
CA PRO A 4 -76.57 54.04 14.09
C PRO A 4 -76.63 52.50 13.58
N ILE A 5 -75.48 51.75 13.49
CA ILE A 5 -75.09 50.38 14.08
C ILE A 5 -75.64 48.90 13.72
N ARG A 6 -74.70 47.90 13.46
CA ARG A 6 -74.54 46.37 13.74
C ARG A 6 -75.21 45.08 13.07
N ARG A 7 -74.35 44.08 12.68
CA ARG A 7 -74.22 42.54 12.86
C ARG A 7 -75.41 41.51 12.61
N PRO A 8 -75.26 40.12 12.54
CA PRO A 8 -74.14 39.09 12.39
C PRO A 8 -74.36 37.80 11.47
N GLY A 9 -73.35 36.92 11.21
CA GLY A 9 -73.46 35.48 10.69
C GLY A 9 -72.67 35.12 9.37
N PRO A 10 -72.61 33.87 8.77
CA PRO A 10 -72.88 32.45 9.20
C PRO A 10 -71.74 31.37 8.86
N SER A 11 -71.96 30.27 8.06
CA SER A 11 -71.05 29.07 7.85
C SER A 11 -71.06 28.40 6.42
N GLY A 12 -70.14 27.44 6.05
CA GLY A 12 -70.13 26.75 4.71
C GLY A 12 -69.05 25.66 4.36
N ARG A 13 -69.13 24.99 3.19
CA ARG A 13 -68.28 23.86 2.65
C ARG A 13 -67.33 24.26 1.46
N SER A 14 -66.49 23.33 0.96
CA SER A 14 -65.49 23.38 -0.15
C SER A 14 -66.09 23.36 -1.60
N PRO A 15 -65.36 23.30 -2.77
CA PRO A 15 -63.89 23.17 -3.09
C PRO A 15 -63.37 24.02 -4.33
N VAL A 16 -62.19 23.67 -4.94
CA VAL A 16 -61.75 23.83 -6.40
C VAL A 16 -60.69 24.89 -6.85
N ARG A 17 -59.59 24.38 -7.49
CA ARG A 17 -58.64 24.84 -8.58
C ARG A 17 -58.06 26.29 -8.76
N ARG A 18 -56.71 26.31 -8.93
CA ARG A 18 -55.83 26.98 -9.98
C ARG A 18 -55.60 28.52 -10.07
N THR A 19 -54.34 28.86 -10.47
CA THR A 19 -53.84 30.01 -11.31
C THR A 19 -53.89 31.47 -10.76
N VAL A 20 -53.04 32.47 -11.15
CA VAL A 20 -51.62 32.56 -11.63
C VAL A 20 -51.13 34.05 -11.77
N LEU A 21 -49.82 34.30 -11.96
CA LEU A 21 -49.14 35.48 -12.61
C LEU A 21 -48.76 36.80 -11.85
N ARG A 22 -47.46 37.21 -11.99
CA ARG A 22 -46.85 38.59 -12.16
C ARG A 22 -47.03 39.69 -11.08
N ALA A 23 -46.18 40.74 -10.95
CA ALA A 23 -44.85 41.09 -11.52
C ALA A 23 -44.08 42.21 -10.75
N VAL A 24 -42.73 42.13 -10.76
CA VAL A 24 -41.69 43.19 -11.01
C VAL A 24 -41.93 44.66 -10.56
N LEU A 25 -41.09 45.18 -9.63
CA LEU A 25 -39.93 46.10 -9.87
C LEU A 25 -39.23 46.43 -8.51
N ALA A 26 -38.06 47.08 -8.51
CA ALA A 26 -37.28 47.47 -7.31
C ALA A 26 -36.98 48.98 -7.26
N VAL A 27 -36.50 49.52 -6.12
CA VAL A 27 -35.49 50.63 -6.03
C VAL A 27 -35.12 51.03 -4.58
N LEU A 28 -33.80 51.11 -4.31
CA LEU A 28 -33.04 51.86 -3.28
C LEU A 28 -33.16 51.62 -1.75
N LEU A 29 -32.08 52.05 -1.07
CA LEU A 29 -31.65 51.87 0.33
C LEU A 29 -31.47 53.27 0.98
N PRO A 30 -31.47 53.42 2.33
CA PRO A 30 -30.18 53.42 3.05
C PRO A 30 -30.21 52.85 4.49
N LEU A 31 -29.02 52.89 5.12
CA LEU A 31 -28.61 52.24 6.38
C LEU A 31 -29.40 52.63 7.64
N SER A 32 -29.53 51.66 8.55
CA SER A 32 -29.40 51.84 10.01
C SER A 32 -28.61 50.63 10.55
N ALA A 33 -27.64 50.83 11.43
CA ALA A 33 -26.79 49.75 11.94
C ALA A 33 -27.33 49.16 13.25
N THR A 34 -27.46 47.84 13.32
CA THR A 34 -27.65 47.09 14.56
C THR A 34 -26.76 45.85 14.53
N THR A 35 -25.88 45.70 15.53
CA THR A 35 -24.95 44.57 15.62
C THR A 35 -25.64 43.28 16.05
N VAL A 36 -26.18 42.55 15.07
CA VAL A 36 -26.47 41.12 15.24
C VAL A 36 -25.15 40.36 15.23
N VAL A 37 -24.90 39.57 16.28
CA VAL A 37 -23.81 38.59 16.28
C VAL A 37 -24.21 37.46 15.34
N MET A 38 -23.90 37.65 14.05
CA MET A 38 -23.91 36.58 13.07
C MET A 38 -22.84 35.57 13.50
N ALA A 39 -23.28 34.48 14.11
CA ALA A 39 -22.43 33.30 14.25
C ALA A 39 -21.92 32.94 12.85
N SER A 40 -20.61 32.67 12.72
CA SER A 40 -20.01 32.29 11.46
C SER A 40 -20.53 30.91 11.04
N THR A 41 -21.67 30.88 10.35
CA THR A 41 -22.15 29.70 9.64
C THR A 41 -21.08 29.34 8.64
N ALA A 42 -20.34 28.26 8.91
CA ALA A 42 -19.40 27.71 7.96
C ALA A 42 -20.12 27.51 6.62
N SER A 43 -19.49 27.95 5.53
CA SER A 43 -20.02 27.69 4.19
C SER A 43 -20.24 26.18 4.08
N PRO A 44 -21.47 25.71 3.76
CA PRO A 44 -21.73 24.28 3.68
C PRO A 44 -20.82 23.69 2.60
N ALA A 45 -20.18 22.57 2.92
CA ALA A 45 -19.26 21.91 2.00
C ALA A 45 -19.94 21.65 0.64
N GLN A 46 -19.23 21.99 -0.43
CA GLN A 46 -19.68 21.68 -1.78
C GLN A 46 -19.62 20.16 -2.01
N ALA A 47 -20.41 19.66 -2.95
CA ALA A 47 -20.60 18.21 -3.15
C ALA A 47 -19.51 17.59 -4.06
N ASP A 48 -18.25 17.94 -3.80
CA ASP A 48 -17.05 17.37 -4.40
C ASP A 48 -16.16 16.83 -3.26
N ASP A 49 -15.64 15.59 -3.40
CA ASP A 49 -14.60 14.90 -2.58
C ASP A 49 -14.89 13.38 -2.44
N TYR A 50 -16.17 12.99 -2.38
CA TYR A 50 -16.60 11.65 -1.90
C TYR A 50 -17.21 10.75 -2.99
N TYR A 51 -17.09 11.17 -4.25
CA TYR A 51 -17.34 10.37 -5.45
C TYR A 51 -16.03 10.30 -6.25
N ASN A 52 -15.07 9.53 -5.73
CA ASN A 52 -13.97 9.03 -6.53
C ASN A 52 -14.48 7.90 -7.43
N SER A 53 -13.88 7.72 -8.60
CA SER A 53 -14.24 6.64 -9.51
C SER A 53 -13.93 5.27 -8.88
N ILE A 54 -14.58 4.23 -9.39
CA ILE A 54 -14.17 2.85 -9.15
C ILE A 54 -12.68 2.61 -9.51
N THR A 55 -12.10 3.36 -10.45
CA THR A 55 -10.67 3.27 -10.81
C THR A 55 -9.71 3.84 -9.76
N ASP A 56 -10.21 4.59 -8.77
CA ASP A 56 -9.38 5.18 -7.70
C ASP A 56 -9.14 4.22 -6.52
N ALA A 57 -9.55 2.95 -6.64
CA ALA A 57 -9.32 1.92 -5.63
C ALA A 57 -7.83 1.56 -5.50
N SER A 58 -7.44 0.98 -4.37
CA SER A 58 -6.08 0.44 -4.19
C SER A 58 -5.80 -0.65 -5.25
N PRO A 59 -4.70 -0.57 -6.03
CA PRO A 59 -4.36 -1.63 -7.02
C PRO A 59 -4.12 -3.00 -6.40
N GLU A 60 -3.80 -3.07 -5.11
CA GLU A 60 -3.70 -4.31 -4.32
C GLU A 60 -5.05 -5.06 -4.23
N ASN A 61 -6.16 -4.36 -4.46
CA ASN A 61 -7.49 -4.97 -4.44
C ASN A 61 -7.69 -5.95 -5.61
N ARG A 62 -6.84 -5.92 -6.66
CA ARG A 62 -6.84 -6.88 -7.77
C ARG A 62 -6.87 -8.34 -7.28
N ASN A 63 -6.20 -8.66 -6.17
CA ASN A 63 -6.10 -10.01 -5.63
C ASN A 63 -6.26 -10.07 -4.09
N TRP A 64 -7.12 -9.24 -3.50
CA TRP A 64 -7.23 -9.14 -2.03
C TRP A 64 -7.59 -10.45 -1.32
N MET A 65 -8.33 -11.37 -1.95
CA MET A 65 -8.66 -12.65 -1.31
C MET A 65 -7.43 -13.55 -1.14
N SER A 66 -6.32 -13.30 -1.85
CA SER A 66 -5.01 -13.94 -1.57
C SER A 66 -4.52 -13.69 -0.14
N ARG A 67 -4.88 -12.54 0.45
CA ARG A 67 -4.52 -12.18 1.83
C ARG A 67 -5.36 -12.96 2.84
N VAL A 68 -6.56 -13.43 2.50
CA VAL A 68 -7.50 -14.07 3.43
C VAL A 68 -7.19 -15.57 3.64
N PRO A 69 -7.28 -16.14 4.86
CA PRO A 69 -6.98 -17.56 5.11
C PRO A 69 -7.89 -18.52 4.30
N ASP A 70 -7.31 -19.64 3.86
CA ASP A 70 -7.97 -20.67 3.06
C ASP A 70 -9.20 -21.30 3.74
N ASP A 71 -9.13 -21.52 5.05
CA ASP A 71 -10.20 -22.07 5.89
C ASP A 71 -11.27 -21.04 6.28
N THR A 72 -11.17 -19.79 5.81
CA THR A 72 -12.17 -18.75 6.05
C THR A 72 -13.44 -19.05 5.27
N LYS A 73 -14.57 -19.17 5.98
CA LYS A 73 -15.89 -19.30 5.34
C LYS A 73 -16.28 -18.02 4.60
N LEU A 74 -16.93 -18.15 3.45
CA LEU A 74 -17.45 -16.98 2.70
C LEU A 74 -18.44 -16.14 3.53
N SER A 75 -19.12 -16.73 4.53
CA SER A 75 -19.97 -15.97 5.45
C SER A 75 -19.18 -14.98 6.32
N ALA A 76 -17.90 -15.23 6.60
CA ALA A 76 -17.06 -14.37 7.43
C ALA A 76 -16.53 -13.12 6.70
N LEU A 77 -16.70 -13.04 5.37
CA LEU A 77 -16.10 -12.01 4.54
C LEU A 77 -16.91 -10.70 4.49
N SER A 78 -16.19 -9.62 4.20
CA SER A 78 -16.70 -8.29 3.88
C SER A 78 -16.44 -8.03 2.40
N VAL A 79 -17.45 -8.28 1.56
CA VAL A 79 -17.28 -8.41 0.11
C VAL A 79 -17.87 -7.21 -0.61
N PRO A 80 -17.06 -6.38 -1.31
CA PRO A 80 -17.58 -5.30 -2.11
C PRO A 80 -18.23 -5.84 -3.39
N GLY A 81 -19.39 -5.29 -3.73
CA GLY A 81 -20.25 -5.76 -4.81
C GLY A 81 -20.95 -4.66 -5.57
N THR A 82 -21.31 -4.94 -6.83
CA THR A 82 -22.06 -4.02 -7.69
C THR A 82 -23.50 -4.49 -7.88
N HIS A 83 -24.45 -3.59 -7.67
CA HIS A 83 -25.87 -3.82 -7.94
C HIS A 83 -26.17 -3.54 -9.41
N ASP A 84 -26.87 -4.46 -10.08
CA ASP A 84 -27.09 -4.45 -11.53
C ASP A 84 -25.78 -4.21 -12.29
N SER A 85 -24.79 -5.08 -12.10
CA SER A 85 -23.35 -4.85 -12.37
C SER A 85 -22.96 -4.39 -13.78
N LEU A 86 -23.87 -4.45 -14.74
CA LEU A 86 -23.69 -4.00 -16.12
C LEU A 86 -24.81 -3.04 -16.58
N SER A 87 -25.53 -2.37 -15.68
CA SER A 87 -26.50 -1.34 -16.08
C SER A 87 -25.79 -0.02 -16.39
N LEU A 88 -25.45 0.16 -17.68
CA LEU A 88 -24.64 1.26 -18.21
C LEU A 88 -25.45 2.27 -19.04
N CYS A 89 -26.58 1.83 -19.60
CA CYS A 89 -27.29 2.46 -20.72
C CYS A 89 -28.83 2.39 -20.57
N GLY A 90 -29.52 3.37 -21.15
CA GLY A 90 -30.97 3.37 -21.33
C GLY A 90 -31.40 2.80 -22.69
N PHE A 91 -32.38 3.44 -23.32
CA PHE A 91 -32.82 3.15 -24.68
C PHE A 91 -31.72 3.52 -25.69
N SER A 92 -31.31 2.58 -26.55
CA SER A 92 -30.32 2.82 -27.60
C SER A 92 -30.96 2.97 -28.99
N GLY A 93 -31.37 4.20 -29.30
CA GLY A 93 -31.87 4.58 -30.63
C GLY A 93 -30.76 5.13 -31.51
N GLY A 94 -30.31 4.37 -32.51
CA GLY A 94 -29.35 4.85 -33.52
C GLY A 94 -27.88 4.85 -33.10
N GLY A 95 -27.49 4.01 -32.14
CA GLY A 95 -26.08 3.77 -31.79
C GLY A 95 -25.52 4.56 -30.60
N GLY A 96 -26.37 5.18 -29.78
CA GLY A 96 -25.99 5.82 -28.52
C GLY A 96 -27.10 5.73 -27.47
N CYS A 97 -26.73 5.89 -26.20
CA CYS A 97 -27.65 5.81 -25.06
C CYS A 97 -28.50 7.09 -24.92
N GLU A 98 -29.82 6.97 -24.85
CA GLU A 98 -30.71 8.11 -24.59
C GLU A 98 -30.54 8.61 -23.15
N SER A 99 -30.27 9.90 -22.99
CA SER A 99 -29.95 10.55 -21.71
C SER A 99 -30.98 10.30 -20.59
N PHE A 100 -32.29 10.45 -20.88
CA PHE A 100 -33.32 10.33 -19.84
C PHE A 100 -33.49 8.88 -19.34
N SER A 101 -33.66 7.90 -20.24
CA SER A 101 -33.76 6.50 -19.83
C SER A 101 -32.46 6.00 -19.19
N THR A 102 -31.28 6.46 -19.66
CA THR A 102 -29.99 6.15 -19.01
C THR A 102 -29.94 6.68 -17.58
N SER A 103 -30.50 7.86 -17.31
CA SER A 103 -30.56 8.41 -15.95
C SER A 103 -31.41 7.56 -14.99
N VAL A 104 -32.42 6.82 -15.46
CA VAL A 104 -33.22 5.91 -14.59
C VAL A 104 -32.70 4.48 -14.53
N THR A 105 -31.87 4.03 -15.48
CA THR A 105 -31.32 2.66 -15.48
C THR A 105 -29.90 2.55 -14.94
N LYS A 106 -29.04 3.54 -15.18
CA LYS A 106 -27.60 3.39 -14.96
C LYS A 106 -27.28 3.30 -13.46
N THR A 107 -26.68 2.18 -13.05
CA THR A 107 -26.23 1.91 -11.68
C THR A 107 -24.72 1.87 -11.56
N GLN A 108 -23.98 1.74 -12.67
CA GLN A 108 -22.52 1.60 -12.68
C GLN A 108 -21.86 2.59 -13.65
N GLU A 109 -20.58 2.89 -13.40
CA GLU A 109 -19.74 3.63 -14.35
C GLU A 109 -19.56 2.84 -15.65
N ASP A 110 -19.51 3.53 -16.79
CA ASP A 110 -19.34 2.89 -18.10
C ASP A 110 -17.86 2.94 -18.50
N HIS A 111 -17.22 1.78 -18.35
CA HIS A 111 -15.87 1.48 -18.77
C HIS A 111 -15.89 0.49 -19.95
N GLY A 112 -16.91 0.59 -20.81
CA GLY A 112 -17.08 -0.18 -22.03
C GLY A 112 -18.11 -1.33 -21.94
N TYR A 113 -18.71 -1.62 -23.09
CA TYR A 113 -19.73 -2.67 -23.31
C TYR A 113 -19.13 -4.07 -23.44
N SER A 114 -19.96 -5.09 -23.74
CA SER A 114 -19.53 -6.49 -23.90
C SER A 114 -18.69 -7.02 -22.72
N GLY A 115 -19.09 -6.63 -21.50
CA GLY A 115 -18.41 -7.01 -20.26
C GLY A 115 -17.09 -6.29 -19.97
N GLN A 116 -16.64 -5.32 -20.79
CA GLN A 116 -15.40 -4.57 -20.50
C GLN A 116 -15.43 -3.92 -19.11
N THR A 117 -16.55 -3.30 -18.74
CA THR A 117 -16.76 -2.72 -17.40
C THR A 117 -16.60 -3.72 -16.23
N LEU A 118 -16.86 -5.02 -16.41
CA LEU A 118 -16.60 -6.02 -15.36
C LEU A 118 -15.10 -6.18 -15.08
N THR A 119 -14.24 -5.96 -16.08
CA THR A 119 -12.78 -5.94 -15.90
C THR A 119 -12.40 -4.89 -14.85
N THR A 120 -12.81 -3.63 -15.07
CA THR A 120 -12.56 -2.51 -14.14
C THR A 120 -13.13 -2.77 -12.75
N GLN A 121 -14.30 -3.39 -12.65
CA GLN A 121 -14.88 -3.78 -11.36
C GLN A 121 -14.00 -4.81 -10.63
N TYR A 122 -13.57 -5.88 -11.30
CA TYR A 122 -12.70 -6.88 -10.66
C TYR A 122 -11.34 -6.32 -10.26
N GLU A 123 -10.75 -5.49 -11.11
CA GLU A 123 -9.49 -4.78 -10.86
C GLU A 123 -9.56 -3.88 -9.62
N ALA A 124 -10.66 -3.16 -9.43
CA ALA A 124 -10.90 -2.33 -8.25
C ALA A 124 -11.14 -3.14 -6.95
N GLY A 125 -11.40 -4.45 -7.06
CA GLY A 125 -11.64 -5.34 -5.92
C GLY A 125 -13.04 -5.90 -5.77
N ILE A 126 -13.97 -5.59 -6.69
CA ILE A 126 -15.33 -6.15 -6.66
C ILE A 126 -15.27 -7.67 -6.77
N ARG A 127 -15.98 -8.38 -5.88
CA ARG A 127 -16.09 -9.85 -5.90
C ARG A 127 -17.52 -10.35 -5.79
N ALA A 128 -18.51 -9.47 -5.69
CA ALA A 128 -19.92 -9.83 -5.79
C ALA A 128 -20.59 -9.06 -6.94
N ILE A 129 -21.29 -9.78 -7.81
CA ILE A 129 -21.98 -9.19 -8.98
C ILE A 129 -23.44 -9.63 -9.00
N ASP A 130 -24.35 -8.69 -9.30
CA ASP A 130 -25.77 -8.95 -9.46
C ASP A 130 -26.15 -8.79 -10.94
N ILE A 131 -26.30 -9.92 -11.62
CA ILE A 131 -26.48 -10.00 -13.08
C ILE A 131 -27.95 -10.28 -13.41
N ARG A 132 -28.44 -9.52 -14.39
CA ARG A 132 -29.84 -9.46 -14.81
C ARG A 132 -29.99 -10.00 -16.22
N VAL A 133 -30.79 -11.05 -16.42
CA VAL A 133 -30.89 -11.79 -17.69
C VAL A 133 -32.30 -11.84 -18.26
N ARG A 134 -32.36 -11.93 -19.59
CA ARG A 134 -33.55 -12.22 -20.40
C ARG A 134 -33.20 -13.38 -21.35
N VAL A 135 -34.13 -14.31 -21.60
CA VAL A 135 -33.98 -15.32 -22.65
C VAL A 135 -34.28 -14.67 -24.00
N ASP A 136 -33.35 -14.79 -24.94
CA ASP A 136 -33.48 -14.27 -26.30
C ASP A 136 -33.17 -15.37 -27.34
N LYS A 137 -33.83 -15.33 -28.51
CA LYS A 137 -33.57 -16.23 -29.65
C LYS A 137 -32.84 -15.44 -30.74
N GLY A 138 -31.52 -15.51 -30.74
CA GLY A 138 -30.67 -14.92 -31.78
C GLY A 138 -30.30 -15.94 -32.86
N ASP A 139 -29.42 -15.54 -33.79
CA ASP A 139 -28.96 -16.39 -34.91
C ASP A 139 -28.26 -17.68 -34.46
N ALA A 140 -27.70 -17.69 -33.24
CA ALA A 140 -27.08 -18.86 -32.60
C ALA A 140 -28.02 -19.62 -31.64
N GLY A 141 -29.33 -19.37 -31.70
CA GLY A 141 -30.34 -20.00 -30.85
C GLY A 141 -30.62 -19.23 -29.55
N LEU A 142 -31.08 -19.97 -28.54
CA LEU A 142 -31.50 -19.46 -27.24
C LEU A 142 -30.30 -19.15 -26.34
N SER A 143 -30.24 -17.92 -25.83
CA SER A 143 -29.17 -17.43 -24.95
C SER A 143 -29.69 -16.45 -23.90
N PHE A 144 -28.81 -15.99 -23.00
CA PHE A 144 -29.11 -14.92 -22.06
C PHE A 144 -28.47 -13.60 -22.46
N THR A 145 -29.29 -12.60 -22.79
CA THR A 145 -28.89 -11.20 -22.93
C THR A 145 -28.93 -10.49 -21.57
N ILE A 146 -28.05 -9.51 -21.33
CA ILE A 146 -28.05 -8.71 -20.08
C ILE A 146 -28.99 -7.50 -20.23
N HIS A 147 -29.89 -7.30 -19.26
CA HIS A 147 -30.91 -6.24 -19.28
C HIS A 147 -31.05 -5.52 -17.94
N HIS A 148 -31.52 -4.27 -17.92
CA HIS A 148 -32.08 -3.64 -16.72
C HIS A 148 -33.54 -3.25 -17.03
N GLY A 149 -34.50 -3.99 -16.46
CA GLY A 149 -35.90 -3.92 -16.89
C GLY A 149 -36.03 -4.26 -18.37
N VAL A 150 -36.50 -3.30 -19.18
CA VAL A 150 -36.66 -3.48 -20.64
C VAL A 150 -35.35 -3.31 -21.42
N TYR A 151 -34.35 -2.61 -20.88
CA TYR A 151 -33.23 -2.07 -21.67
C TYR A 151 -32.05 -3.05 -21.75
N TYR A 152 -31.69 -3.45 -22.97
CA TYR A 152 -30.50 -4.28 -23.24
C TYR A 152 -29.21 -3.51 -22.93
N GLN A 153 -28.27 -4.14 -22.24
CA GLN A 153 -27.06 -3.49 -21.72
C GLN A 153 -25.80 -3.77 -22.57
N HIS A 154 -25.98 -4.06 -23.86
CA HIS A 154 -24.87 -4.28 -24.81
C HIS A 154 -23.86 -5.36 -24.35
N ALA A 155 -24.36 -6.38 -23.65
CA ALA A 155 -23.60 -7.53 -23.16
C ALA A 155 -24.50 -8.77 -23.02
N ASN A 156 -23.89 -9.94 -23.07
CA ASN A 156 -24.53 -11.26 -22.94
C ASN A 156 -23.94 -12.01 -21.75
N PHE A 157 -24.62 -13.05 -21.27
CA PHE A 157 -24.10 -13.87 -20.17
C PHE A 157 -22.79 -14.58 -20.54
N THR A 158 -22.56 -14.88 -21.82
CA THR A 158 -21.28 -15.37 -22.35
C THR A 158 -20.13 -14.40 -22.10
N ASP A 159 -20.38 -13.09 -22.19
CA ASP A 159 -19.37 -12.04 -21.99
C ASP A 159 -19.00 -11.94 -20.50
N VAL A 160 -20.01 -12.02 -19.63
CA VAL A 160 -19.83 -12.12 -18.16
C VAL A 160 -18.97 -13.33 -17.80
N LEU A 161 -19.34 -14.53 -18.26
CA LEU A 161 -18.60 -15.77 -17.98
C LEU A 161 -17.17 -15.74 -18.52
N THR A 162 -16.97 -15.15 -19.71
CA THR A 162 -15.64 -14.94 -20.31
C THR A 162 -14.77 -14.04 -19.44
N LYS A 163 -15.26 -12.84 -19.08
CA LYS A 163 -14.51 -11.89 -18.24
C LYS A 163 -14.25 -12.41 -16.84
N THR A 164 -15.21 -13.13 -16.23
CA THR A 164 -15.01 -13.76 -14.92
C THR A 164 -13.96 -14.87 -14.98
N ARG A 165 -13.98 -15.71 -16.03
CA ARG A 165 -12.99 -16.77 -16.26
C ARG A 165 -11.58 -16.20 -16.39
N ASP A 166 -11.42 -15.15 -17.20
CA ASP A 166 -10.09 -14.63 -17.51
C ASP A 166 -9.50 -13.89 -16.30
N PHE A 167 -10.32 -13.15 -15.55
CA PHE A 167 -9.93 -12.59 -14.25
C PHE A 167 -9.52 -13.69 -13.23
N LEU A 168 -10.32 -14.75 -13.08
CA LEU A 168 -10.03 -15.86 -12.14
C LEU A 168 -8.85 -16.74 -12.57
N ARG A 169 -8.43 -16.68 -13.85
CA ARG A 169 -7.19 -17.32 -14.33
C ARG A 169 -5.96 -16.49 -13.99
N ALA A 170 -6.02 -15.18 -14.17
CA ALA A 170 -4.95 -14.26 -13.77
C ALA A 170 -4.80 -14.19 -12.23
N ASN A 171 -5.92 -14.28 -11.50
CA ASN A 171 -5.96 -14.18 -10.04
C ASN A 171 -6.57 -15.46 -9.43
N PRO A 172 -5.85 -16.60 -9.46
CA PRO A 172 -6.37 -17.90 -9.02
C PRO A 172 -6.62 -17.98 -7.50
N SER A 173 -6.24 -16.96 -6.73
CA SER A 173 -6.60 -16.80 -5.32
C SER A 173 -8.06 -16.42 -5.10
N GLU A 174 -8.71 -15.81 -6.09
CA GLU A 174 -9.99 -15.13 -5.91
C GLU A 174 -11.19 -16.04 -6.14
N THR A 175 -12.37 -15.61 -5.70
CA THR A 175 -13.66 -16.22 -6.02
C THR A 175 -14.67 -15.12 -6.32
N VAL A 176 -15.59 -15.35 -7.26
CA VAL A 176 -16.64 -14.37 -7.61
C VAL A 176 -18.02 -14.89 -7.19
N LEU A 177 -18.71 -14.09 -6.39
CA LEU A 177 -20.08 -14.37 -5.94
C LEU A 177 -21.06 -13.84 -6.97
N LEU A 178 -21.78 -14.73 -7.65
CA LEU A 178 -22.78 -14.38 -8.65
C LEU A 178 -24.19 -14.44 -8.05
N SER A 179 -24.87 -13.31 -7.99
CA SER A 179 -26.34 -13.28 -7.96
C SER A 179 -26.84 -13.21 -9.40
N LEU A 180 -27.75 -14.11 -9.78
CA LEU A 180 -28.38 -14.11 -11.11
C LEU A 180 -29.88 -13.88 -10.93
N LYS A 181 -30.51 -13.05 -11.76
CA LYS A 181 -31.97 -12.80 -11.74
C LYS A 181 -32.51 -12.68 -13.16
N ALA A 182 -33.63 -13.34 -13.45
CA ALA A 182 -34.39 -13.11 -14.68
C ALA A 182 -35.22 -11.82 -14.58
N GLU A 183 -35.24 -10.98 -15.60
CA GLU A 183 -35.98 -9.69 -15.58
C GLU A 183 -37.42 -9.78 -16.09
N CYS A 184 -37.67 -10.55 -17.16
CA CYS A 184 -38.92 -10.45 -17.90
C CYS A 184 -40.08 -11.17 -17.21
N SER A 185 -40.97 -10.39 -16.58
CA SER A 185 -42.14 -10.86 -15.85
C SER A 185 -43.40 -11.06 -16.70
N GLY A 186 -43.38 -10.58 -17.95
CA GLY A 186 -44.47 -10.72 -18.93
C GLY A 186 -45.77 -10.00 -18.58
N SER A 187 -45.78 -9.07 -17.62
CA SER A 187 -47.01 -8.45 -17.12
C SER A 187 -46.80 -7.03 -16.55
N GLY A 188 -47.02 -5.99 -17.37
CA GLY A 188 -47.02 -4.59 -16.93
C GLY A 188 -46.93 -3.60 -18.09
N ALA A 189 -46.99 -2.29 -17.78
CA ALA A 189 -46.87 -1.22 -18.78
C ALA A 189 -45.43 -0.93 -19.23
N PHE A 190 -44.44 -1.42 -18.49
CA PHE A 190 -42.99 -1.25 -18.74
C PHE A 190 -42.27 -2.60 -18.56
N THR A 191 -42.68 -3.64 -19.29
CA THR A 191 -42.12 -4.99 -19.16
C THR A 191 -41.52 -5.51 -20.46
N CYS A 192 -40.41 -6.24 -20.34
CA CYS A 192 -39.89 -7.08 -21.42
C CYS A 192 -40.59 -8.43 -21.43
N TYR A 193 -40.48 -9.09 -22.59
CA TYR A 193 -40.85 -10.48 -22.81
C TYR A 193 -39.57 -11.25 -23.16
N ASP A 194 -39.37 -12.40 -22.52
CA ASP A 194 -38.45 -13.42 -23.03
C ASP A 194 -38.90 -13.85 -24.43
N ALA A 195 -38.01 -14.49 -25.21
CA ALA A 195 -38.34 -15.00 -26.55
C ALA A 195 -39.64 -15.82 -26.58
N ASP A 196 -40.44 -15.68 -27.64
CA ASP A 196 -41.80 -16.22 -27.71
C ASP A 196 -41.83 -17.74 -27.49
N GLY A 197 -42.59 -18.18 -26.49
CA GLY A 197 -42.65 -19.57 -26.01
C GLY A 197 -41.65 -19.94 -24.90
N TYR A 198 -40.58 -19.16 -24.74
CA TYR A 198 -39.43 -19.47 -23.87
C TYR A 198 -39.43 -18.74 -22.51
N GLY A 199 -40.47 -17.95 -22.21
CA GLY A 199 -40.66 -17.25 -20.94
C GLY A 199 -41.11 -18.10 -19.74
N THR A 200 -40.93 -19.42 -19.75
CA THR A 200 -41.32 -20.32 -18.64
C THR A 200 -40.18 -20.50 -17.62
N THR A 201 -40.48 -20.99 -16.42
CA THR A 201 -39.43 -21.37 -15.45
C THR A 201 -38.56 -22.52 -15.99
N ASP A 202 -39.17 -23.51 -16.64
CA ASP A 202 -38.46 -24.63 -17.27
C ASP A 202 -37.45 -24.13 -18.30
N TRP A 203 -37.87 -23.24 -19.22
CA TRP A 203 -36.99 -22.72 -20.25
C TRP A 203 -35.84 -21.87 -19.71
N ARG A 204 -36.06 -21.02 -18.71
CA ARG A 204 -34.96 -20.28 -18.05
C ARG A 204 -33.96 -21.23 -17.37
N LEU A 205 -34.42 -22.33 -16.79
CA LEU A 205 -33.55 -23.36 -16.20
C LEU A 205 -32.85 -24.22 -17.26
N LYS A 206 -33.49 -24.51 -18.39
CA LYS A 206 -32.88 -25.19 -19.55
C LYS A 206 -31.75 -24.34 -20.16
N VAL A 207 -31.98 -23.05 -20.39
CA VAL A 207 -30.96 -22.12 -20.91
C VAL A 207 -29.80 -21.97 -19.93
N PHE A 208 -30.04 -21.77 -18.62
CA PHE A 208 -28.94 -21.73 -17.64
C PHE A 208 -28.13 -23.05 -17.60
N ARG A 209 -28.82 -24.19 -17.68
CA ARG A 209 -28.17 -25.50 -17.74
C ARG A 209 -27.38 -25.71 -19.04
N SER A 210 -27.81 -25.14 -20.16
CA SER A 210 -27.12 -25.26 -21.45
C SER A 210 -25.72 -24.61 -21.41
N TYR A 211 -25.56 -23.47 -20.72
CA TYR A 211 -24.25 -22.89 -20.42
C TYR A 211 -23.37 -23.84 -19.60
N LEU A 212 -23.92 -24.54 -18.60
CA LEU A 212 -23.14 -25.50 -17.80
C LEU A 212 -22.72 -26.72 -18.64
N GLU A 213 -23.65 -27.28 -19.43
CA GLU A 213 -23.49 -28.55 -20.16
C GLU A 213 -22.84 -28.41 -21.55
N GLY A 214 -22.61 -27.20 -22.06
CA GLY A 214 -22.02 -26.97 -23.38
C GLY A 214 -23.01 -27.19 -24.53
N ARG A 215 -24.20 -26.59 -24.41
CA ARG A 215 -25.27 -26.65 -25.42
C ARG A 215 -25.84 -25.26 -25.73
N ALA A 216 -26.27 -25.05 -26.96
CA ALA A 216 -27.13 -23.94 -27.35
C ALA A 216 -28.42 -24.51 -27.97
N TYR A 217 -29.58 -24.29 -27.33
CA TYR A 217 -30.85 -24.76 -27.87
C TYR A 217 -31.23 -23.94 -29.11
N THR A 218 -31.62 -24.58 -30.21
CA THR A 218 -31.98 -23.89 -31.46
C THR A 218 -33.21 -23.00 -31.30
N GLY A 219 -34.05 -23.30 -30.31
CA GLY A 219 -35.35 -22.66 -30.12
C GLY A 219 -36.44 -23.27 -31.01
N ASP A 220 -36.26 -24.52 -31.41
CA ASP A 220 -37.24 -25.34 -32.13
C ASP A 220 -37.44 -26.65 -31.35
N GLY A 221 -38.10 -26.55 -30.19
CA GLY A 221 -38.21 -27.63 -29.22
C GLY A 221 -36.94 -27.81 -28.38
N ASP A 222 -36.67 -29.04 -27.94
CA ASP A 222 -35.48 -29.40 -27.15
C ASP A 222 -34.24 -29.72 -28.03
N GLU A 223 -34.25 -29.33 -29.31
CA GLU A 223 -33.09 -29.44 -30.21
C GLU A 223 -31.97 -28.46 -29.81
N TYR A 224 -30.71 -28.91 -29.90
CA TYR A 224 -29.54 -28.12 -29.52
C TYR A 224 -28.29 -28.45 -30.34
N GLU A 225 -27.41 -27.46 -30.45
CA GLU A 225 -26.05 -27.59 -31.00
C GLU A 225 -24.99 -27.57 -29.89
N PRO A 226 -23.77 -28.12 -30.13
CA PRO A 226 -22.66 -28.04 -29.20
C PRO A 226 -22.18 -26.59 -28.95
N ALA A 227 -21.86 -26.26 -27.70
CA ALA A 227 -21.35 -24.96 -27.30
C ALA A 227 -20.28 -25.08 -26.19
N THR A 228 -19.65 -23.96 -25.83
CA THR A 228 -18.68 -23.92 -24.71
C THR A 228 -19.35 -24.34 -23.40
N ALA A 229 -18.86 -25.41 -22.77
CA ALA A 229 -19.29 -25.83 -21.44
C ALA A 229 -18.59 -25.00 -20.35
N TRP A 230 -19.37 -24.39 -19.46
CA TRP A 230 -18.86 -23.52 -18.39
C TRP A 230 -18.88 -24.19 -17.01
N ARG A 231 -19.23 -25.48 -16.90
CA ARG A 231 -19.36 -26.20 -15.62
C ARG A 231 -18.16 -26.03 -14.69
N GLU A 232 -16.94 -26.12 -15.22
CA GLU A 232 -15.70 -26.05 -14.43
C GLU A 232 -15.41 -24.66 -13.84
N LEU A 233 -16.02 -23.61 -14.38
CA LEU A 233 -15.89 -22.25 -13.86
C LEU A 233 -16.74 -22.06 -12.58
N PHE A 234 -17.81 -22.83 -12.40
CA PHE A 234 -18.66 -22.76 -11.22
C PHE A 234 -18.19 -23.72 -10.12
N TRP A 235 -18.33 -23.29 -8.85
CA TRP A 235 -18.25 -24.20 -7.73
C TRP A 235 -19.45 -25.16 -7.77
N ALA A 236 -19.17 -26.46 -7.89
CA ALA A 236 -20.12 -27.45 -8.37
C ALA A 236 -21.43 -27.52 -7.55
N ASP A 237 -21.33 -27.38 -6.23
CA ASP A 237 -22.48 -27.52 -5.33
C ASP A 237 -23.45 -26.34 -5.43
N SER A 238 -22.98 -25.15 -5.85
CA SER A 238 -23.86 -23.98 -6.05
C SER A 238 -24.80 -24.10 -7.27
N VAL A 239 -24.54 -25.07 -8.15
CA VAL A 239 -25.25 -25.27 -9.44
C VAL A 239 -25.63 -26.74 -9.68
N THR A 240 -26.15 -27.44 -8.65
CA THR A 240 -26.58 -28.85 -8.82
C THR A 240 -27.91 -29.02 -9.57
N GLY A 241 -28.81 -28.04 -9.47
CA GLY A 241 -30.20 -28.16 -9.93
C GLY A 241 -31.08 -29.08 -9.07
N ASN A 242 -30.55 -29.65 -7.98
CA ASN A 242 -31.25 -30.59 -7.10
C ASN A 242 -31.36 -30.08 -5.65
N GLN A 243 -30.28 -29.52 -5.10
CA GLN A 243 -30.21 -28.96 -3.74
C GLN A 243 -29.31 -27.71 -3.71
N LYS A 244 -29.63 -26.75 -2.82
CA LYS A 244 -28.77 -25.58 -2.53
C LYS A 244 -27.57 -26.02 -1.67
N ALA A 245 -26.40 -25.42 -1.87
CA ALA A 245 -25.18 -25.74 -1.13
C ALA A 245 -25.18 -25.18 0.30
N ALA A 246 -24.29 -25.69 1.17
CA ALA A 246 -23.88 -24.99 2.38
C ALA A 246 -22.89 -23.85 2.05
N VAL A 247 -22.65 -22.91 2.98
CA VAL A 247 -21.59 -21.90 2.80
C VAL A 247 -20.20 -22.57 2.83
N PRO A 248 -19.39 -22.44 1.76
CA PRO A 248 -18.07 -23.04 1.68
C PRO A 248 -16.98 -22.21 2.38
N THR A 249 -15.82 -22.82 2.55
CA THR A 249 -14.54 -22.16 2.84
C THR A 249 -13.88 -21.65 1.55
N LEU A 250 -12.90 -20.73 1.67
CA LEU A 250 -12.27 -20.08 0.53
C LEU A 250 -11.54 -21.08 -0.38
N ASP A 251 -10.79 -22.01 0.19
CA ASP A 251 -10.09 -23.09 -0.50
C ASP A 251 -10.98 -23.91 -1.46
N GLN A 252 -12.24 -24.14 -1.09
CA GLN A 252 -13.21 -24.88 -1.88
C GLN A 252 -13.68 -24.14 -3.15
N VAL A 253 -13.42 -22.83 -3.24
CA VAL A 253 -13.99 -21.94 -4.26
C VAL A 253 -12.96 -21.03 -4.96
N ARG A 254 -11.69 -21.03 -4.56
CA ARG A 254 -10.65 -20.26 -5.27
C ARG A 254 -10.59 -20.66 -6.75
N GLY A 255 -10.52 -19.67 -7.64
CA GLY A 255 -10.63 -19.86 -9.09
C GLY A 255 -12.02 -20.23 -9.60
N LYS A 256 -13.10 -20.01 -8.82
CA LYS A 256 -14.49 -20.34 -9.19
C LYS A 256 -15.49 -19.19 -9.05
N ILE A 257 -16.63 -19.36 -9.70
CA ILE A 257 -17.87 -18.62 -9.46
C ILE A 257 -18.71 -19.40 -8.45
N VAL A 258 -19.12 -18.74 -7.37
CA VAL A 258 -20.13 -19.24 -6.43
C VAL A 258 -21.46 -18.60 -6.78
N LEU A 259 -22.41 -19.37 -7.31
CA LEU A 259 -23.77 -18.87 -7.50
C LEU A 259 -24.43 -18.71 -6.13
N LEU A 260 -24.74 -17.48 -5.72
CA LEU A 260 -25.50 -17.19 -4.48
C LEU A 260 -26.96 -17.64 -4.63
N GLY A 261 -27.52 -17.49 -5.83
CA GLY A 261 -28.84 -17.99 -6.23
C GLY A 261 -29.24 -17.50 -7.63
N PHE A 262 -30.11 -18.25 -8.29
CA PHE A 262 -30.78 -17.82 -9.52
C PHE A 262 -32.24 -17.43 -9.20
N ARG A 263 -32.53 -16.13 -9.26
CA ARG A 263 -33.81 -15.51 -8.90
C ARG A 263 -34.78 -15.45 -10.10
N GLY A 264 -36.06 -15.73 -9.85
CA GLY A 264 -37.12 -15.56 -10.86
C GLY A 264 -37.55 -14.09 -11.05
N PRO A 265 -38.33 -13.78 -12.11
CA PRO A 265 -38.72 -12.40 -12.47
C PRO A 265 -39.79 -11.77 -11.56
N ARG A 266 -40.16 -12.46 -10.48
CA ARG A 266 -41.00 -11.94 -9.37
C ARG A 266 -40.33 -12.16 -8.01
N GLY A 267 -39.01 -12.39 -7.99
CA GLY A 267 -38.30 -12.87 -6.82
C GLY A 267 -38.40 -14.40 -6.65
N GLY A 268 -38.00 -14.88 -5.47
CA GLY A 268 -37.79 -16.30 -5.18
C GLY A 268 -36.54 -16.87 -5.88
N VAL A 269 -35.85 -17.82 -5.23
CA VAL A 269 -34.69 -18.51 -5.81
C VAL A 269 -35.11 -19.88 -6.31
N TYR A 270 -34.78 -20.21 -7.56
CA TYR A 270 -35.09 -21.52 -8.14
C TYR A 270 -34.41 -22.65 -7.35
N ASN A 271 -35.15 -23.72 -7.06
CA ASN A 271 -34.63 -24.82 -6.26
C ASN A 271 -33.40 -25.48 -6.92
N GLY A 272 -32.45 -25.91 -6.10
CA GLY A 272 -31.21 -26.54 -6.56
C GLY A 272 -30.10 -25.60 -7.04
N TYR A 273 -30.33 -24.28 -7.01
CA TYR A 273 -29.34 -23.27 -7.40
C TYR A 273 -29.15 -22.25 -6.26
N GLY A 274 -27.92 -22.04 -5.82
CA GLY A 274 -27.59 -21.10 -4.75
C GLY A 274 -27.04 -21.71 -3.46
N VAL A 275 -26.88 -20.85 -2.45
CA VAL A 275 -26.27 -21.18 -1.14
C VAL A 275 -27.25 -20.94 0.01
N LEU A 276 -27.28 -21.86 0.97
CA LEU A 276 -27.98 -21.78 2.25
C LEU A 276 -27.00 -21.40 3.38
N PRO A 277 -27.46 -20.65 4.41
CA PRO A 277 -28.85 -20.28 4.70
C PRO A 277 -29.33 -18.94 4.10
N THR A 278 -28.51 -18.24 3.30
CA THR A 278 -28.82 -16.89 2.76
C THR A 278 -30.19 -16.81 2.08
N PHE A 279 -30.58 -17.85 1.34
CA PHE A 279 -31.94 -18.00 0.77
C PHE A 279 -32.66 -19.24 1.33
N ALA A 280 -32.84 -19.27 2.67
CA ALA A 280 -33.47 -20.36 3.43
C ALA A 280 -34.95 -20.67 3.09
N SER A 281 -35.65 -19.76 2.41
CA SER A 281 -37.01 -19.94 1.91
C SER A 281 -37.07 -19.58 0.42
N ASP A 282 -38.14 -20.01 -0.27
CA ASP A 282 -38.34 -19.73 -1.70
C ASP A 282 -38.91 -18.32 -1.96
N THR A 283 -38.81 -17.43 -0.96
CA THR A 283 -39.21 -16.02 -1.00
C THR A 283 -38.01 -15.10 -1.24
N SER A 284 -38.22 -13.97 -1.90
CA SER A 284 -37.14 -12.98 -2.19
C SER A 284 -36.61 -12.22 -0.98
N TYR A 285 -37.30 -12.28 0.16
CA TYR A 285 -36.93 -11.57 1.38
C TYR A 285 -36.68 -12.58 2.51
N THR A 286 -35.41 -12.77 2.84
CA THR A 286 -34.94 -13.51 4.02
C THR A 286 -34.32 -12.53 5.00
N GLU A 287 -34.21 -12.92 6.28
CA GLU A 287 -33.60 -12.09 7.33
C GLU A 287 -32.11 -11.75 7.10
N TYR A 288 -31.46 -12.41 6.13
CA TYR A 288 -30.07 -12.22 5.71
C TYR A 288 -29.91 -11.26 4.52
N VAL A 289 -30.99 -10.83 3.85
CA VAL A 289 -30.95 -10.04 2.61
C VAL A 289 -31.77 -8.75 2.73
N GLN A 290 -31.11 -7.59 2.65
CA GLN A 290 -31.77 -6.27 2.67
C GLN A 290 -31.82 -5.67 1.27
N ASP A 291 -32.96 -5.79 0.60
CA ASP A 291 -33.21 -5.30 -0.77
C ASP A 291 -34.43 -4.35 -0.80
N SER A 292 -34.32 -3.23 -0.05
CA SER A 292 -35.32 -2.14 -0.05
C SER A 292 -34.79 -1.00 -0.91
N PHE A 293 -35.11 -1.02 -2.20
CA PHE A 293 -34.59 -0.09 -3.21
C PHE A 293 -35.42 1.20 -3.39
N GLN A 294 -36.65 1.27 -2.86
CA GLN A 294 -37.55 2.41 -3.09
C GLN A 294 -37.10 3.67 -2.34
N VAL A 295 -36.78 4.73 -3.08
CA VAL A 295 -36.36 6.06 -2.56
C VAL A 295 -37.16 7.16 -3.30
N PRO A 296 -38.41 7.47 -2.89
CA PRO A 296 -39.31 8.35 -3.65
C PRO A 296 -38.78 9.77 -3.91
N ASN A 297 -38.11 10.38 -2.93
CA ASN A 297 -37.54 11.73 -3.04
C ASN A 297 -36.19 11.85 -2.28
N LEU A 298 -35.45 12.95 -2.49
CA LEU A 298 -34.09 13.12 -1.94
C LEU A 298 -34.02 12.99 -0.40
N TRP A 299 -35.07 13.33 0.33
CA TRP A 299 -35.11 13.21 1.79
C TRP A 299 -35.24 11.74 2.26
N ASP A 300 -35.68 10.82 1.39
CA ASP A 300 -35.78 9.38 1.67
C ASP A 300 -34.42 8.65 1.59
N ILE A 301 -33.35 9.31 1.12
CA ILE A 301 -31.99 8.76 1.10
C ILE A 301 -31.50 8.44 2.53
N ALA A 302 -31.87 9.26 3.52
CA ALA A 302 -31.53 8.97 4.92
C ALA A 302 -32.32 7.77 5.49
N PRO A 303 -33.66 7.65 5.32
CA PRO A 303 -34.41 6.42 5.56
C PRO A 303 -33.88 5.17 4.83
N LYS A 304 -33.35 5.31 3.60
CA LYS A 304 -32.65 4.21 2.90
C LYS A 304 -31.37 3.80 3.64
N TRP A 305 -30.55 4.78 4.03
CA TRP A 305 -29.34 4.54 4.83
C TRP A 305 -29.64 3.84 6.17
N GLU A 306 -30.71 4.22 6.87
CA GLU A 306 -31.11 3.57 8.14
C GLU A 306 -31.39 2.05 7.98
N LYS A 307 -31.86 1.62 6.81
CA LYS A 307 -32.10 0.21 6.49
C LYS A 307 -30.79 -0.54 6.23
N VAL A 308 -29.87 0.08 5.47
CA VAL A 308 -28.50 -0.43 5.26
C VAL A 308 -27.76 -0.58 6.60
N ARG A 309 -27.80 0.46 7.44
CA ARG A 309 -27.18 0.48 8.78
C ARG A 309 -27.80 -0.53 9.75
N THR A 310 -29.13 -0.70 9.70
CA THR A 310 -29.83 -1.75 10.46
C THR A 310 -29.40 -3.15 10.04
N HIS A 311 -29.12 -3.39 8.75
CA HIS A 311 -28.63 -4.68 8.29
C HIS A 311 -27.16 -4.94 8.66
N LEU A 312 -26.31 -3.91 8.70
CA LEU A 312 -24.95 -4.00 9.25
C LEU A 312 -24.98 -4.43 10.74
N ARG A 313 -25.94 -3.92 11.53
CA ARG A 313 -26.17 -4.41 12.91
C ARG A 313 -26.51 -5.92 12.92
N LYS A 314 -27.48 -6.37 12.12
CA LYS A 314 -27.84 -7.81 12.00
C LYS A 314 -26.65 -8.69 11.59
N THR A 315 -25.82 -8.20 10.68
CA THR A 315 -24.61 -8.87 10.18
C THR A 315 -23.54 -9.07 11.26
N ASN A 316 -23.54 -8.25 12.31
CA ASN A 316 -22.62 -8.36 13.46
C ASN A 316 -23.29 -8.93 14.73
N GLY A 317 -24.52 -9.43 14.62
CA GLY A 317 -25.28 -10.00 15.74
C GLY A 317 -25.84 -8.95 16.72
N VAL A 318 -25.94 -7.70 16.28
CA VAL A 318 -26.36 -6.54 17.07
C VAL A 318 -27.84 -6.24 16.90
N TRP A 319 -28.51 -5.88 17.99
CA TRP A 319 -29.96 -5.84 18.10
C TRP A 319 -30.46 -4.74 19.07
N ASP A 320 -31.46 -3.95 18.66
CA ASP A 320 -32.11 -2.93 19.52
C ASP A 320 -33.62 -2.88 19.28
N GLY A 321 -34.36 -3.56 20.16
CA GLY A 321 -35.83 -3.65 20.09
C GLY A 321 -36.59 -2.35 20.37
N ASN A 322 -35.90 -1.24 20.73
CA ASN A 322 -36.56 0.05 20.95
C ASN A 322 -36.73 0.85 19.65
N ARG A 323 -36.15 0.41 18.52
CA ARG A 323 -36.26 1.08 17.21
C ARG A 323 -37.28 0.36 16.32
N GLY A 324 -38.43 0.98 16.13
CA GLY A 324 -39.68 0.37 15.63
C GLY A 324 -39.75 -0.20 14.20
N GLU A 325 -38.64 -0.37 13.48
CA GLU A 325 -38.57 -1.21 12.26
C GLU A 325 -37.77 -2.51 12.47
N GLN A 326 -37.10 -2.67 13.61
CA GLN A 326 -36.30 -3.85 13.89
C GLN A 326 -37.19 -4.98 14.47
N THR A 327 -36.97 -6.23 14.05
CA THR A 327 -37.56 -7.45 14.66
C THR A 327 -36.47 -8.42 15.11
N ALA A 328 -36.64 -9.08 16.25
CA ALA A 328 -35.57 -9.91 16.84
C ALA A 328 -35.34 -11.18 16.00
N HIS A 329 -34.12 -11.38 15.51
CA HIS A 329 -33.71 -12.54 14.71
C HIS A 329 -32.51 -13.24 15.35
N PRO A 330 -32.42 -14.59 15.32
CA PRO A 330 -31.21 -15.30 15.70
C PRO A 330 -30.04 -14.93 14.78
N HIS A 331 -28.91 -14.48 15.34
CA HIS A 331 -27.71 -14.27 14.54
C HIS A 331 -27.14 -15.60 14.04
N ARG A 332 -26.73 -15.65 12.76
CA ARG A 332 -26.17 -16.84 12.12
C ARG A 332 -24.79 -16.52 11.51
N PRO A 333 -23.67 -16.82 12.19
CA PRO A 333 -22.34 -16.57 11.65
C PRO A 333 -22.03 -17.44 10.42
N ASP A 334 -22.79 -18.52 10.23
CA ASP A 334 -22.81 -19.40 9.07
C ASP A 334 -23.61 -18.85 7.86
N ALA A 335 -24.25 -17.68 7.97
CA ALA A 335 -24.98 -17.04 6.87
C ALA A 335 -24.13 -16.00 6.12
N ILE A 336 -24.15 -16.02 4.78
CA ILE A 336 -23.71 -14.86 4.00
C ILE A 336 -24.83 -13.81 4.07
N TYR A 337 -24.56 -12.67 4.72
CA TYR A 337 -25.46 -11.52 4.73
C TYR A 337 -25.25 -10.70 3.45
N VAL A 338 -26.33 -10.24 2.81
CA VAL A 338 -26.29 -9.38 1.62
C VAL A 338 -27.05 -8.09 1.88
N ASN A 339 -26.41 -6.95 1.63
CA ASN A 339 -26.90 -5.62 1.96
C ASN A 339 -26.87 -4.74 0.70
N PHE A 340 -28.02 -4.32 0.18
CA PHE A 340 -28.09 -3.51 -1.03
C PHE A 340 -28.10 -2.02 -0.65
N ALA A 341 -27.01 -1.32 -0.91
CA ALA A 341 -26.88 0.13 -0.72
C ALA A 341 -27.57 0.93 -1.85
N SER A 342 -27.97 0.27 -2.93
CA SER A 342 -28.63 0.81 -4.12
C SER A 342 -30.04 1.38 -3.90
N GLY A 343 -30.54 2.21 -4.82
CA GLY A 343 -31.94 2.65 -4.76
C GLY A 343 -32.39 3.63 -5.84
N THR A 344 -33.71 3.78 -6.01
CA THR A 344 -34.32 4.62 -7.05
C THR A 344 -35.77 4.98 -6.71
N GLY A 345 -36.31 6.04 -7.32
CA GLY A 345 -37.72 6.44 -7.24
C GLY A 345 -38.07 7.55 -8.23
N ASP A 346 -39.36 7.91 -8.29
CA ASP A 346 -39.95 8.81 -9.30
C ASP A 346 -39.24 10.17 -9.49
N THR A 347 -38.48 10.63 -8.49
CA THR A 347 -37.72 11.89 -8.53
C THR A 347 -36.23 11.76 -8.17
N VAL A 348 -35.72 10.53 -7.96
CA VAL A 348 -34.33 10.29 -7.55
C VAL A 348 -33.75 9.09 -8.29
N HIS A 349 -32.70 9.37 -9.04
CA HIS A 349 -31.97 8.40 -9.87
C HIS A 349 -30.91 7.63 -9.06
N PRO A 350 -30.46 6.44 -9.48
CA PRO A 350 -29.47 5.63 -8.73
C PRO A 350 -28.20 6.41 -8.35
N LEU A 351 -27.65 7.21 -9.27
CA LEU A 351 -26.49 8.07 -9.01
C LEU A 351 -26.74 9.10 -7.89
N MET A 352 -27.97 9.63 -7.80
CA MET A 352 -28.37 10.58 -6.75
C MET A 352 -28.60 9.90 -5.41
N VAL A 353 -29.05 8.64 -5.38
CA VAL A 353 -29.10 7.85 -4.13
C VAL A 353 -27.70 7.48 -3.65
N ALA A 354 -26.83 7.04 -4.56
CA ALA A 354 -25.46 6.63 -4.27
C ALA A 354 -24.57 7.80 -3.79
N GLY A 355 -24.38 8.82 -4.63
CA GLY A 355 -23.49 9.96 -4.37
C GLY A 355 -24.14 11.10 -3.58
N GLY A 356 -25.46 11.29 -3.72
CA GLY A 356 -26.20 12.40 -3.12
C GLY A 356 -26.35 13.59 -4.07
N GLN A 357 -26.64 14.76 -3.50
CA GLN A 357 -26.78 16.06 -4.17
C GLN A 357 -26.32 17.19 -3.21
N PRO A 358 -26.10 18.44 -3.68
CA PRO A 358 -25.77 19.56 -2.80
C PRO A 358 -26.76 19.72 -1.64
N GLY A 359 -26.28 19.54 -0.41
CA GLY A 359 -27.09 19.56 0.82
C GLY A 359 -27.72 18.22 1.25
N VAL A 360 -27.54 17.14 0.48
CA VAL A 360 -28.09 15.79 0.76
C VAL A 360 -27.02 14.72 0.54
N THR A 361 -26.52 14.12 1.62
CA THR A 361 -25.52 13.04 1.60
C THR A 361 -26.10 11.75 0.97
N GLY A 362 -25.39 11.17 0.01
CA GLY A 362 -25.73 9.87 -0.59
C GLY A 362 -25.40 8.66 0.29
N VAL A 363 -25.97 7.49 -0.03
CA VAL A 363 -25.81 6.26 0.76
C VAL A 363 -24.35 5.79 0.80
N ASN A 364 -23.59 5.92 -0.30
CA ASN A 364 -22.19 5.49 -0.35
C ASN A 364 -21.33 6.36 0.57
N ASN A 365 -21.60 7.66 0.65
CA ASN A 365 -20.91 8.59 1.54
C ASN A 365 -21.32 8.36 3.01
N PHE A 366 -22.60 8.09 3.30
CA PHE A 366 -23.02 7.67 4.65
C PHE A 366 -22.33 6.38 5.10
N LEU A 367 -22.21 5.38 4.21
CA LEU A 367 -21.53 4.12 4.49
C LEU A 367 -20.02 4.33 4.74
N LEU A 368 -19.36 5.11 3.88
CA LEU A 368 -17.94 5.48 4.04
C LEU A 368 -17.67 6.22 5.36
N GLN A 369 -18.53 7.17 5.74
CA GLN A 369 -18.46 7.85 7.04
C GLN A 369 -18.70 6.90 8.21
N CYS A 370 -19.51 5.84 8.04
CA CYS A 370 -19.74 4.84 9.07
C CYS A 370 -18.53 3.92 9.26
N LEU A 371 -17.88 3.50 8.17
CA LEU A 371 -16.67 2.69 8.24
C LEU A 371 -15.50 3.50 8.84
N ARG A 372 -15.30 4.76 8.41
CA ARG A 372 -14.23 5.65 8.89
C ARG A 372 -14.49 6.35 10.23
N GLU A 373 -15.61 6.05 10.90
CA GLU A 373 -16.01 6.67 12.18
C GLU A 373 -16.13 8.22 12.16
N ARG A 374 -16.32 8.83 10.98
CA ARG A 374 -16.35 10.30 10.81
C ARG A 374 -17.77 10.89 10.92
N ASN A 375 -17.85 12.18 11.25
CA ASN A 375 -19.06 13.02 11.19
C ASN A 375 -20.29 12.53 11.99
N SER A 376 -20.11 11.66 13.00
CA SER A 376 -21.16 11.19 13.91
C SER A 376 -22.36 10.51 13.21
N ARG A 377 -22.19 9.96 12.01
CA ARG A 377 -23.25 9.22 11.25
C ARG A 377 -23.29 7.71 11.53
N CYS A 378 -22.30 7.21 12.28
CA CYS A 378 -22.27 5.89 12.93
C CYS A 378 -22.47 5.98 14.48
N PRO A 379 -23.50 6.66 15.02
CA PRO A 379 -23.57 7.00 16.44
C PRO A 379 -23.94 5.79 17.32
N GLU A 380 -22.94 5.04 17.72
CA GLU A 380 -22.92 4.18 18.92
C GLU A 380 -21.49 4.13 19.50
N PHE A 381 -20.75 5.24 19.37
CA PHE A 381 -19.42 5.47 19.96
C PHE A 381 -19.28 6.96 20.36
N TYR A 382 -19.32 7.27 21.67
CA TYR A 382 -18.65 8.40 22.36
C TYR A 382 -18.95 8.30 23.89
N PRO A 383 -18.12 8.87 24.78
CA PRO A 383 -18.08 8.47 26.20
C PRO A 383 -19.36 8.70 27.04
N ASP A 384 -20.24 9.59 26.60
CA ASP A 384 -21.35 10.10 27.43
C ASP A 384 -22.63 9.24 27.36
N ARG A 385 -22.63 8.15 26.58
CA ARG A 385 -23.75 7.18 26.47
C ARG A 385 -23.20 5.76 26.46
N GLY A 386 -23.48 4.99 27.50
CA GLY A 386 -22.82 3.71 27.81
C GLY A 386 -23.16 2.52 26.91
N ASP A 387 -23.88 2.72 25.81
CA ASP A 387 -24.25 1.67 24.85
C ASP A 387 -23.36 1.80 23.61
N ASN A 388 -22.34 0.93 23.51
CA ASN A 388 -21.57 0.73 22.26
C ASN A 388 -22.46 0.04 21.20
N PHE A 389 -21.93 -0.30 20.01
CA PHE A 389 -22.66 -0.94 18.89
C PHE A 389 -23.38 -2.24 19.30
N GLY A 390 -24.60 -2.14 19.84
CA GLY A 390 -25.22 -3.15 20.72
C GLY A 390 -24.27 -3.80 21.73
N GLY A 391 -23.36 -3.02 22.33
CA GLY A 391 -22.33 -3.48 23.26
C GLY A 391 -20.96 -3.81 22.64
N ARG A 392 -20.80 -3.85 21.30
CA ARG A 392 -19.52 -4.18 20.62
C ARG A 392 -18.62 -2.97 20.40
N GLN A 393 -17.30 -3.19 20.49
CA GLN A 393 -16.26 -2.16 20.32
C GLN A 393 -15.97 -1.80 18.85
N SER A 394 -16.39 -2.62 17.88
CA SER A 394 -16.03 -2.48 16.46
C SER A 394 -17.11 -3.05 15.54
N MET A 395 -17.09 -2.62 14.27
CA MET A 395 -17.84 -3.25 13.17
C MET A 395 -16.89 -4.17 12.40
N ASP A 396 -16.89 -5.45 12.77
CA ASP A 396 -15.91 -6.44 12.32
C ASP A 396 -16.16 -6.94 10.88
N ARG A 397 -17.43 -6.95 10.45
CA ARG A 397 -17.85 -7.53 9.16
C ARG A 397 -18.99 -6.73 8.52
N THR A 398 -18.90 -6.46 7.21
CA THR A 398 -19.99 -5.84 6.44
C THR A 398 -20.93 -6.84 5.78
N GLY A 399 -20.46 -8.07 5.52
CA GLY A 399 -21.10 -9.01 4.60
C GLY A 399 -20.91 -8.57 3.14
N VAL A 400 -21.75 -9.08 2.24
CA VAL A 400 -21.76 -8.67 0.83
C VAL A 400 -22.50 -7.33 0.69
N LEU A 401 -21.80 -6.29 0.26
CA LEU A 401 -22.36 -4.96 0.01
C LEU A 401 -22.58 -4.75 -1.49
N MET A 402 -23.83 -4.79 -1.95
CA MET A 402 -24.21 -4.53 -3.34
C MET A 402 -24.51 -3.04 -3.53
N MET A 403 -23.72 -2.34 -4.33
CA MET A 403 -23.72 -0.87 -4.44
C MET A 403 -24.00 -0.39 -5.86
N ASP A 404 -24.75 0.71 -5.99
CA ASP A 404 -24.73 1.53 -7.21
C ASP A 404 -23.51 2.48 -7.11
N PHE A 405 -22.74 2.63 -8.19
CA PHE A 405 -21.54 3.49 -8.31
C PHE A 405 -20.59 3.49 -7.09
N PRO A 406 -20.00 2.33 -6.72
CA PRO A 406 -19.03 2.26 -5.62
C PRO A 406 -17.68 2.89 -6.01
N GLY A 407 -17.33 4.00 -5.37
CA GLY A 407 -16.02 4.64 -5.54
C GLY A 407 -14.89 3.92 -4.79
N GLY A 408 -13.67 4.03 -5.30
CA GLY A 408 -12.51 3.25 -4.83
C GLY A 408 -12.27 3.28 -3.32
N GLY A 409 -12.28 4.47 -2.71
CA GLY A 409 -12.07 4.64 -1.27
C GLY A 409 -13.17 4.06 -0.36
N LEU A 410 -14.31 3.63 -0.90
CA LEU A 410 -15.31 2.83 -0.19
C LEU A 410 -15.06 1.32 -0.37
N ILE A 411 -14.53 0.91 -1.53
CA ILE A 411 -14.15 -0.49 -1.79
C ILE A 411 -12.97 -0.89 -0.88
N ASP A 412 -11.96 -0.01 -0.75
CA ASP A 412 -10.82 -0.19 0.17
C ASP A 412 -11.29 -0.46 1.61
N GLU A 413 -12.21 0.37 2.13
CA GLU A 413 -12.74 0.28 3.51
C GLU A 413 -13.56 -1.00 3.76
N ILE A 414 -14.23 -1.53 2.74
CA ILE A 414 -14.96 -2.81 2.83
C ILE A 414 -13.96 -3.97 2.85
N ILE A 415 -12.93 -3.92 2.01
CA ILE A 415 -11.88 -4.95 1.95
C ILE A 415 -11.10 -5.00 3.26
N ALA A 416 -10.80 -3.85 3.88
CA ALA A 416 -10.15 -3.74 5.19
C ALA A 416 -10.95 -4.37 6.36
N ARG A 417 -12.22 -4.77 6.16
CA ARG A 417 -13.03 -5.55 7.13
C ARG A 417 -13.02 -7.06 6.87
N ASN A 418 -12.06 -7.56 6.10
CA ASN A 418 -11.80 -8.99 6.02
C ASN A 418 -10.75 -9.41 7.04
N PRO A 419 -10.78 -10.68 7.50
CA PRO A 419 -9.64 -11.27 8.19
C PRO A 419 -8.53 -11.51 7.16
N GLU A 420 -7.80 -10.45 6.81
CA GLU A 420 -6.51 -10.60 6.14
C GLU A 420 -5.59 -11.44 7.03
N GLY A 421 -4.66 -12.19 6.43
CA GLY A 421 -3.45 -12.65 7.11
C GLY A 421 -2.62 -11.40 7.33
N GLY A 422 -2.89 -10.77 8.47
CA GLY A 422 -3.35 -9.38 8.55
C GLY A 422 -2.56 -8.27 7.87
N ASP A 423 -3.08 -7.06 8.03
CA ASP A 423 -2.36 -5.98 8.74
C ASP A 423 -3.31 -5.17 9.65
N GLY A 424 -4.36 -5.82 10.18
CA GLY A 424 -5.34 -5.25 11.12
C GLY A 424 -4.90 -5.28 12.60
N PRO A 425 -5.51 -4.47 13.50
CA PRO A 425 -4.91 -4.05 14.78
C PRO A 425 -5.02 -5.04 15.96
N GLY A 426 -4.98 -6.35 15.69
CA GLY A 426 -4.92 -7.37 16.73
C GLY A 426 -3.49 -7.58 17.24
N GLU A 427 -3.21 -7.28 18.51
CA GLU A 427 -1.98 -7.77 19.14
C GLU A 427 -2.08 -9.28 19.43
N LEU A 428 -0.95 -9.98 19.30
CA LEU A 428 -0.84 -11.39 19.69
C LEU A 428 -0.70 -11.53 21.21
N GLU A 429 -1.19 -12.66 21.73
CA GLU A 429 -0.91 -13.06 23.11
C GLU A 429 0.61 -13.20 23.35
N PRO A 430 1.18 -12.64 24.42
CA PRO A 430 2.62 -12.60 24.66
C PRO A 430 3.31 -13.97 24.55
N GLY A 431 4.30 -14.07 23.66
CA GLY A 431 5.06 -15.30 23.42
C GLY A 431 4.38 -16.32 22.50
N THR A 432 3.24 -15.99 21.90
CA THR A 432 2.71 -16.72 20.74
C THR A 432 3.38 -16.26 19.44
N LEU A 433 3.30 -17.07 18.39
CA LEU A 433 3.74 -16.72 17.04
C LEU A 433 2.53 -16.69 16.10
N PRO A 434 2.54 -15.84 15.07
CA PRO A 434 1.45 -15.76 14.08
C PRO A 434 1.40 -17.03 13.21
N PRO A 435 0.27 -17.29 12.53
CA PRO A 435 0.19 -18.28 11.46
C PRO A 435 0.90 -17.75 10.20
N TYR A 436 2.24 -17.77 10.20
CA TYR A 436 3.05 -17.40 9.02
C TYR A 436 2.60 -18.18 7.77
N ARG A 437 2.63 -17.51 6.61
CA ARG A 437 2.18 -18.07 5.33
C ARG A 437 3.30 -18.06 4.29
N GLY A 438 3.11 -18.85 3.23
CA GLY A 438 4.13 -19.10 2.21
C GLY A 438 5.04 -20.28 2.57
N GLY A 439 6.15 -20.42 1.85
CA GLY A 439 7.09 -21.53 1.98
C GLY A 439 8.42 -21.28 1.29
N THR A 440 8.87 -22.20 0.42
CA THR A 440 10.03 -21.90 -0.44
C THR A 440 9.59 -21.01 -1.61
N PRO A 441 10.32 -19.90 -1.90
CA PRO A 441 10.11 -19.08 -3.09
C PRO A 441 9.97 -19.90 -4.37
N ARG A 442 9.01 -19.52 -5.22
CA ARG A 442 8.74 -20.13 -6.52
C ARG A 442 8.62 -19.01 -7.55
N PRO A 443 9.61 -18.82 -8.43
CA PRO A 443 9.46 -17.89 -9.54
C PRO A 443 8.15 -18.13 -10.30
N GLN A 444 7.44 -17.07 -10.64
CA GLN A 444 6.38 -17.12 -11.63
C GLN A 444 7.03 -17.34 -12.99
N LEU A 445 6.55 -18.34 -13.72
CA LEU A 445 7.10 -18.78 -15.01
C LEU A 445 5.94 -19.05 -15.97
N ASP A 446 5.80 -18.24 -17.01
CA ASP A 446 4.78 -18.40 -18.06
C ASP A 446 5.37 -18.48 -19.49
N GLY A 447 6.69 -18.30 -19.62
CA GLY A 447 7.45 -18.31 -20.86
C GLY A 447 7.72 -16.94 -21.48
N GLU A 448 7.14 -15.85 -20.96
CA GLU A 448 7.34 -14.48 -21.43
C GLU A 448 8.46 -13.76 -20.64
N LEU A 449 9.16 -12.83 -21.29
CA LEU A 449 10.33 -12.12 -20.75
C LEU A 449 10.19 -10.58 -20.85
N LEU A 450 9.02 -10.09 -21.26
CA LEU A 450 8.67 -8.67 -21.32
C LEU A 450 7.38 -8.42 -20.52
N GLU A 451 7.35 -7.31 -19.80
CA GLU A 451 6.13 -6.81 -19.16
C GLU A 451 5.36 -5.92 -20.15
N ASN A 452 4.03 -5.89 -20.01
CA ASN A 452 3.14 -5.03 -20.81
C ASN A 452 3.38 -5.21 -22.33
N THR A 453 2.99 -6.38 -22.82
CA THR A 453 3.21 -6.85 -24.19
C THR A 453 2.12 -6.40 -25.17
N ASP A 454 0.93 -6.03 -24.66
CA ASP A 454 -0.26 -5.67 -25.41
C ASP A 454 -0.65 -4.17 -25.34
N PHE A 455 0.00 -3.39 -24.47
CA PHE A 455 -0.21 -1.95 -24.27
C PHE A 455 -1.66 -1.53 -23.98
N ALA A 456 -2.46 -2.41 -23.37
CA ALA A 456 -3.88 -2.16 -23.12
C ALA A 456 -4.12 -0.89 -22.28
N ASP A 457 -3.48 -0.80 -21.10
CA ASP A 457 -3.77 0.23 -20.09
C ASP A 457 -2.60 1.21 -19.83
N THR A 458 -1.37 0.86 -20.22
CA THR A 458 -0.17 1.63 -19.86
C THR A 458 0.94 1.52 -20.91
N THR A 459 1.89 2.45 -20.88
CA THR A 459 3.15 2.40 -21.65
C THR A 459 4.33 1.90 -20.81
N LYS A 460 4.15 1.56 -19.53
CA LYS A 460 5.24 1.13 -18.63
C LYS A 460 5.33 -0.40 -18.53
N PRO A 461 6.51 -1.00 -18.29
CA PRO A 461 7.80 -0.36 -17.97
C PRO A 461 8.59 0.17 -19.18
N TRP A 462 8.06 0.05 -20.41
CA TRP A 462 8.72 0.56 -21.61
C TRP A 462 9.10 2.05 -21.50
N TRP A 463 10.27 2.37 -22.03
CA TRP A 463 10.90 3.68 -21.93
C TRP A 463 11.25 4.26 -23.31
N VAL A 464 11.42 5.59 -23.33
CA VAL A 464 11.87 6.35 -24.49
C VAL A 464 13.04 7.24 -24.09
N ASN A 465 14.01 7.45 -24.98
CA ASN A 465 15.08 8.42 -24.72
C ASN A 465 14.60 9.87 -24.96
N ALA A 466 15.42 10.84 -24.51
CA ALA A 466 15.02 12.25 -24.43
C ALA A 466 14.70 12.86 -25.81
N GLY A 467 13.54 13.53 -25.91
CA GLY A 467 13.04 14.14 -27.14
C GLY A 467 11.92 13.38 -27.84
N MET A 468 11.40 12.31 -27.22
CA MET A 468 10.14 11.66 -27.57
C MET A 468 9.10 11.82 -26.45
N THR A 469 7.84 11.48 -26.76
CA THR A 469 6.77 11.29 -25.79
C THR A 469 5.95 10.09 -26.25
N GLU A 470 5.87 9.08 -25.39
CA GLU A 470 5.06 7.89 -25.54
C GLU A 470 3.58 8.20 -25.33
N ARG A 471 2.71 7.52 -26.08
CA ARG A 471 1.26 7.57 -25.95
C ARG A 471 0.67 6.21 -26.29
N LEU A 472 -0.46 5.87 -25.66
CA LEU A 472 -1.33 4.82 -26.19
C LEU A 472 -2.19 5.39 -27.31
N SER A 473 -2.40 4.62 -28.37
CA SER A 473 -3.28 5.00 -29.47
C SER A 473 -3.96 3.76 -30.06
N GLY A 474 -5.24 3.58 -29.74
CA GLY A 474 -6.02 2.43 -30.20
C GLY A 474 -5.52 1.08 -29.66
N GLY A 475 -5.00 1.06 -28.42
CA GLY A 475 -4.41 -0.12 -27.78
C GLY A 475 -2.93 -0.34 -28.09
N ALA A 476 -2.29 0.48 -28.94
CA ALA A 476 -0.87 0.33 -29.28
C ALA A 476 0.03 1.39 -28.64
N PHE A 477 1.28 1.03 -28.34
CA PHE A 477 2.34 1.97 -27.99
C PHE A 477 2.75 2.78 -29.23
N CYS A 478 2.68 4.10 -29.15
CA CYS A 478 3.06 5.01 -30.22
C CYS A 478 3.99 6.13 -29.73
N VAL A 479 4.93 6.54 -30.58
CA VAL A 479 5.82 7.70 -30.37
C VAL A 479 5.94 8.52 -31.64
N THR A 480 6.21 9.82 -31.48
CA THR A 480 6.68 10.67 -32.58
C THR A 480 8.20 10.72 -32.55
N ALA A 481 8.85 9.95 -33.43
CA ALA A 481 10.30 9.90 -33.55
C ALA A 481 10.83 11.18 -34.24
N PRO A 482 11.75 11.94 -33.62
CA PRO A 482 12.30 13.17 -34.21
C PRO A 482 13.35 12.88 -35.30
N ALA A 483 13.58 13.85 -36.17
CA ALA A 483 14.69 13.80 -37.14
C ALA A 483 16.05 13.75 -36.41
N ARG A 484 16.86 12.74 -36.74
CA ARG A 484 18.17 12.43 -36.13
C ARG A 484 19.04 11.62 -37.08
N THR A 485 20.34 11.88 -37.08
CA THR A 485 21.29 11.26 -38.02
C THR A 485 21.64 9.83 -37.64
N ASN A 486 21.84 9.52 -36.35
CA ASN A 486 22.26 8.18 -35.94
C ASN A 486 21.04 7.33 -35.51
N PRO A 487 21.01 6.02 -35.78
CA PRO A 487 19.92 5.14 -35.35
C PRO A 487 19.64 5.18 -33.84
N TRP A 488 20.71 5.22 -33.03
CA TRP A 488 20.66 5.21 -31.56
C TRP A 488 20.35 6.57 -30.92
N ASP A 489 20.22 7.65 -31.70
CA ASP A 489 19.79 8.95 -31.17
C ASP A 489 18.31 8.94 -30.73
N VAL A 490 17.53 7.95 -31.17
CA VAL A 490 16.09 7.80 -30.89
C VAL A 490 15.82 6.33 -30.57
N ILE A 491 15.45 6.00 -29.32
CA ILE A 491 15.26 4.62 -28.86
C ILE A 491 13.99 4.50 -28.03
N VAL A 492 13.16 3.51 -28.38
CA VAL A 492 12.15 2.90 -27.49
C VAL A 492 12.74 1.60 -26.96
N GLY A 493 12.54 1.25 -25.69
CA GLY A 493 13.10 0.01 -25.15
C GLY A 493 12.43 -0.54 -23.88
N HIS A 494 12.88 -1.73 -23.49
CA HIS A 494 12.50 -2.47 -22.28
C HIS A 494 13.78 -2.97 -21.59
N ASN A 495 13.86 -2.85 -20.27
CA ASN A 495 15.01 -3.26 -19.45
C ASN A 495 14.71 -4.57 -18.71
N SER A 496 15.51 -4.91 -17.70
CA SER A 496 15.13 -5.92 -16.70
C SER A 496 14.92 -7.33 -17.28
N ILE A 497 15.45 -7.61 -18.47
CA ILE A 497 15.27 -8.89 -19.17
C ILE A 497 16.34 -9.87 -18.66
N TYR A 498 15.93 -10.82 -17.82
CA TYR A 498 16.83 -11.81 -17.23
C TYR A 498 16.99 -13.02 -18.16
N LEU A 499 18.08 -13.04 -18.94
CA LEU A 499 18.36 -14.10 -19.93
C LEU A 499 19.36 -15.14 -19.41
N PRO A 500 18.94 -16.39 -19.14
CA PRO A 500 19.85 -17.54 -18.97
C PRO A 500 20.74 -17.85 -20.18
N GLY A 501 21.95 -18.32 -19.91
CA GLY A 501 22.88 -18.80 -20.94
C GLY A 501 22.54 -20.19 -21.48
N GLY A 502 22.79 -20.44 -22.76
CA GLY A 502 22.67 -21.75 -23.40
C GLY A 502 21.27 -22.10 -23.91
N ASN A 503 20.41 -21.12 -24.24
CA ASN A 503 19.01 -21.35 -24.62
C ASN A 503 18.62 -20.54 -25.86
N SER A 504 17.55 -20.97 -26.53
CA SER A 504 16.96 -20.28 -27.68
C SER A 504 15.76 -19.43 -27.23
N TYR A 505 15.55 -18.31 -27.90
CA TYR A 505 14.53 -17.30 -27.59
C TYR A 505 13.88 -16.79 -28.88
N THR A 506 12.61 -16.42 -28.81
CA THR A 506 11.82 -15.91 -29.95
C THR A 506 11.26 -14.53 -29.63
N LEU A 507 11.80 -13.49 -30.28
CA LEU A 507 11.22 -12.15 -30.25
C LEU A 507 10.15 -12.03 -31.34
N ARG A 508 8.93 -11.67 -30.96
CA ARG A 508 7.79 -11.40 -31.83
C ARG A 508 7.26 -9.99 -31.56
N PHE A 509 6.81 -9.27 -32.60
CA PHE A 509 6.14 -7.97 -32.45
C PHE A 509 5.34 -7.59 -33.69
N ARG A 510 4.30 -6.78 -33.51
CA ARG A 510 3.60 -6.04 -34.56
C ARG A 510 4.07 -4.59 -34.56
N ALA A 511 4.39 -4.01 -35.73
CA ALA A 511 4.88 -2.64 -35.85
C ALA A 511 4.43 -1.92 -37.13
N ARG A 512 4.32 -0.58 -37.07
CA ARG A 512 4.09 0.33 -38.21
C ARG A 512 4.87 1.63 -38.07
N ALA A 513 5.04 2.35 -39.17
CA ALA A 513 5.66 3.67 -39.21
C ALA A 513 4.99 4.57 -40.26
N SER A 514 4.69 5.84 -39.96
CA SER A 514 3.98 6.75 -40.89
C SER A 514 4.76 7.14 -42.15
N VAL A 515 6.01 6.68 -42.28
CA VAL A 515 6.82 6.76 -43.50
C VAL A 515 7.53 5.42 -43.71
N SER A 516 7.66 4.98 -44.96
CA SER A 516 8.38 3.75 -45.28
C SER A 516 9.87 3.90 -44.94
N ARG A 517 10.38 3.03 -44.06
CA ARG A 517 11.76 3.12 -43.55
C ARG A 517 12.26 1.80 -42.99
N GLN A 518 13.56 1.70 -42.78
CA GLN A 518 14.16 0.70 -41.91
C GLN A 518 14.27 1.23 -40.47
N VAL A 519 14.17 0.33 -39.49
CA VAL A 519 14.53 0.57 -38.07
C VAL A 519 15.46 -0.55 -37.62
N VAL A 520 16.19 -0.38 -36.51
CA VAL A 520 17.00 -1.47 -35.93
C VAL A 520 16.28 -2.02 -34.70
N VAL A 521 16.12 -3.33 -34.63
CA VAL A 521 15.62 -4.04 -33.45
C VAL A 521 16.78 -4.86 -32.88
N GLN A 522 17.13 -4.59 -31.63
CA GLN A 522 18.33 -5.12 -30.99
C GLN A 522 18.03 -5.63 -29.58
N LEU A 523 18.50 -6.84 -29.26
CA LEU A 523 18.57 -7.37 -27.90
C LEU A 523 20.03 -7.51 -27.50
N ALA A 524 20.39 -6.99 -26.33
CA ALA A 524 21.78 -6.87 -25.88
C ALA A 524 21.87 -6.79 -24.35
N PRO A 525 23.06 -6.92 -23.74
CA PRO A 525 23.28 -6.58 -22.34
C PRO A 525 22.75 -5.18 -21.97
N PHE A 526 22.33 -5.00 -20.72
CA PHE A 526 21.88 -3.70 -20.19
C PHE A 526 23.04 -2.70 -20.13
N ASP A 527 24.11 -3.02 -19.39
CA ASP A 527 25.41 -2.36 -19.57
C ASP A 527 26.17 -3.05 -20.70
N ASN A 528 26.60 -2.28 -21.69
CA ASN A 528 27.14 -2.82 -22.94
C ASN A 528 28.32 -2.00 -23.52
N PRO A 529 29.39 -1.76 -22.73
CA PRO A 529 30.53 -0.95 -23.16
C PRO A 529 31.34 -1.60 -24.29
N THR A 530 31.18 -2.91 -24.48
CA THR A 530 31.80 -3.72 -25.53
C THR A 530 30.91 -3.92 -26.77
N ASN A 531 29.70 -3.35 -26.79
CA ASN A 531 28.74 -3.40 -27.90
C ASN A 531 28.40 -4.83 -28.40
N VAL A 532 28.24 -5.76 -27.47
CA VAL A 532 27.75 -7.13 -27.71
C VAL A 532 26.27 -7.12 -28.06
N THR A 533 25.83 -8.01 -28.95
CA THR A 533 24.42 -8.15 -29.36
C THR A 533 24.01 -9.61 -29.42
N TYR A 534 22.88 -9.98 -28.81
CA TYR A 534 22.27 -11.30 -28.93
C TYR A 534 21.34 -11.38 -30.15
N LEU A 535 20.62 -10.29 -30.40
CA LEU A 535 19.79 -10.10 -31.59
C LEU A 535 20.11 -8.74 -32.21
N ALA A 536 20.24 -8.69 -33.53
CA ALA A 536 20.25 -7.46 -34.32
C ALA A 536 19.53 -7.72 -35.65
N LYS A 537 18.43 -7.00 -35.90
CA LYS A 537 17.56 -7.17 -37.07
C LYS A 537 17.13 -5.81 -37.60
N TYR A 538 16.78 -5.75 -38.89
CA TYR A 538 16.59 -4.49 -39.62
C TYR A 538 15.27 -4.47 -40.42
N PRO A 539 14.10 -4.57 -39.77
CA PRO A 539 12.80 -4.63 -40.45
C PRO A 539 12.47 -3.33 -41.20
N THR A 540 11.78 -3.47 -42.35
CA THR A 540 11.24 -2.36 -43.14
C THR A 540 9.76 -2.14 -42.84
N LEU A 541 9.48 -1.05 -42.13
CA LEU A 541 8.14 -0.62 -41.74
C LEU A 541 7.51 0.27 -42.81
N GLY A 542 6.18 0.38 -42.75
CA GLY A 542 5.35 1.29 -43.52
C GLY A 542 4.10 1.64 -42.72
N ASP A 543 3.15 2.35 -43.34
CA ASP A 543 1.92 2.83 -42.71
C ASP A 543 1.03 1.69 -42.17
N GLY A 544 0.92 0.60 -42.93
CA GLY A 544 0.25 -0.63 -42.51
C GLY A 544 1.04 -1.44 -41.46
N TRP A 545 0.31 -1.98 -40.48
CA TRP A 545 0.83 -2.94 -39.49
C TRP A 545 1.47 -4.17 -40.13
N LYS A 546 2.63 -4.59 -39.62
CA LYS A 546 3.30 -5.85 -39.97
C LYS A 546 3.78 -6.57 -38.72
N THR A 547 3.59 -7.88 -38.68
CA THR A 547 4.17 -8.74 -37.64
C THR A 547 5.55 -9.24 -38.08
N PHE A 548 6.48 -9.30 -37.14
CA PHE A 548 7.83 -9.82 -37.29
C PHE A 548 8.09 -10.85 -36.19
N GLU A 549 8.91 -11.84 -36.50
CA GLU A 549 9.27 -12.92 -35.58
C GLU A 549 10.74 -13.32 -35.85
N TYR A 550 11.55 -13.40 -34.80
CA TYR A 550 12.99 -13.61 -34.89
C TYR A 550 13.50 -14.48 -33.74
N THR A 551 14.18 -15.57 -34.08
CA THR A 551 14.91 -16.39 -33.11
C THR A 551 16.37 -15.97 -32.95
N PHE A 552 16.92 -16.23 -31.77
CA PHE A 552 18.35 -16.14 -31.45
C PHE A 552 18.71 -17.05 -30.26
N ASP A 553 19.99 -17.36 -30.10
CA ASP A 553 20.52 -18.22 -29.04
C ASP A 553 21.49 -17.47 -28.12
N THR A 554 21.50 -17.80 -26.83
CA THR A 554 22.47 -17.29 -25.85
C THR A 554 23.60 -18.29 -25.61
N THR A 555 24.85 -17.81 -25.54
CA THR A 555 26.05 -18.69 -25.44
C THR A 555 27.01 -18.32 -24.30
N PHE A 556 26.62 -17.41 -23.40
CA PHE A 556 27.41 -17.04 -22.23
C PHE A 556 27.28 -18.07 -21.10
N ALA A 557 28.34 -18.22 -20.29
CA ALA A 557 28.41 -19.22 -19.22
C ALA A 557 27.74 -18.79 -17.90
N GLN A 558 27.26 -17.56 -17.81
CA GLN A 558 26.75 -16.98 -16.56
C GLN A 558 25.30 -17.44 -16.29
N PRO A 559 24.85 -17.55 -15.02
CA PRO A 559 23.48 -18.02 -14.69
C PRO A 559 22.38 -17.21 -15.40
N TYR A 560 22.61 -15.91 -15.56
CA TYR A 560 21.89 -15.02 -16.47
C TYR A 560 22.81 -13.87 -16.89
N VAL A 561 22.38 -13.10 -17.89
CA VAL A 561 22.82 -11.71 -18.11
C VAL A 561 21.59 -10.81 -18.09
N LEU A 562 21.71 -9.67 -17.39
CA LEU A 562 20.71 -8.60 -17.42
C LEU A 562 20.76 -7.92 -18.79
N ALA A 563 19.65 -7.97 -19.52
CA ALA A 563 19.54 -7.54 -20.90
C ALA A 563 18.44 -6.48 -21.10
N GLN A 564 18.47 -5.88 -22.29
CA GLN A 564 17.52 -4.88 -22.75
C GLN A 564 17.13 -5.13 -24.21
N LEU A 565 15.88 -4.80 -24.54
CA LEU A 565 15.34 -4.76 -25.89
C LEU A 565 15.26 -3.30 -26.35
N GLN A 566 15.72 -3.02 -27.57
CA GLN A 566 15.76 -1.68 -28.15
C GLN A 566 15.21 -1.66 -29.58
N PHE A 567 14.21 -0.81 -29.81
CA PHE A 567 13.78 -0.36 -31.12
C PHE A 567 14.45 1.01 -31.40
N ARG A 568 15.49 1.01 -32.24
CA ARG A 568 16.26 2.20 -32.60
C ARG A 568 15.68 2.83 -33.86
N LEU A 569 15.16 4.05 -33.71
CA LEU A 569 14.27 4.75 -34.62
C LEU A 569 14.95 5.92 -35.38
N GLY A 570 16.20 6.23 -35.06
CA GLY A 570 16.96 7.30 -35.72
C GLY A 570 17.38 6.96 -37.16
N GLY A 571 18.29 7.76 -37.72
CA GLY A 571 18.60 7.70 -39.16
C GLY A 571 17.44 8.26 -39.99
N ALA A 572 16.84 9.36 -39.54
CA ALA A 572 15.65 9.98 -40.11
C ALA A 572 15.93 11.44 -40.49
N SER A 573 15.73 11.79 -41.76
CA SER A 573 15.82 13.18 -42.25
C SER A 573 14.61 14.04 -41.87
N GLY A 574 13.49 13.41 -41.51
CA GLY A 574 12.27 14.05 -41.01
C GLY A 574 11.66 13.25 -39.87
N SER A 575 10.81 13.90 -39.05
CA SER A 575 10.07 13.24 -37.98
C SER A 575 8.94 12.36 -38.52
N TYR A 576 8.61 11.28 -37.79
CA TYR A 576 7.56 10.33 -38.19
C TYR A 576 6.92 9.66 -36.96
N GLU A 577 5.72 9.10 -37.11
CA GLU A 577 5.13 8.25 -36.07
C GLU A 577 5.64 6.81 -36.20
N PHE A 578 6.06 6.21 -35.10
CA PHE A 578 6.29 4.77 -34.96
C PHE A 578 5.29 4.22 -33.94
N CYS A 579 4.71 3.06 -34.22
CA CYS A 579 3.91 2.32 -33.25
C CYS A 579 4.26 0.83 -33.23
N MET A 580 4.13 0.21 -32.07
CA MET A 580 4.33 -1.22 -31.82
C MET A 580 3.25 -1.79 -30.89
N ASP A 581 3.05 -3.11 -31.00
CA ASP A 581 1.92 -3.86 -30.46
C ASP A 581 2.26 -5.38 -30.52
N ASP A 582 1.49 -6.26 -29.88
CA ASP A 582 1.73 -7.73 -29.79
C ASP A 582 3.21 -8.11 -29.48
N VAL A 583 3.90 -7.41 -28.57
CA VAL A 583 5.37 -7.52 -28.39
C VAL A 583 5.74 -8.56 -27.34
N SER A 584 6.29 -9.70 -27.77
CA SER A 584 6.59 -10.88 -26.93
C SER A 584 8.04 -11.34 -27.11
N LEU A 585 8.69 -11.77 -26.03
CA LEU A 585 10.00 -12.43 -26.02
C LEU A 585 9.86 -13.81 -25.34
N ALA A 586 9.35 -14.78 -26.09
CA ALA A 586 9.17 -16.14 -25.57
C ALA A 586 10.52 -16.87 -25.42
N GLY A 587 10.74 -17.57 -24.31
CA GLY A 587 11.95 -18.38 -24.14
C GLY A 587 12.11 -19.03 -22.77
N ARG A 588 13.35 -19.34 -22.38
CA ARG A 588 13.65 -19.87 -21.04
C ARG A 588 13.96 -18.74 -20.07
N GLU A 589 13.12 -18.61 -19.06
CA GLU A 589 13.26 -17.67 -17.95
C GLU A 589 14.33 -18.06 -16.93
N TYR A 590 14.80 -17.06 -16.18
CA TYR A 590 15.73 -17.25 -15.06
C TYR A 590 15.00 -17.65 -13.78
N VAL A 591 15.12 -18.94 -13.41
CA VAL A 591 14.58 -19.46 -12.15
C VAL A 591 15.51 -19.05 -11.00
N TYR A 592 15.17 -17.94 -10.33
CA TYR A 592 15.88 -17.50 -9.13
C TYR A 592 15.92 -18.60 -8.05
N THR A 593 17.10 -18.78 -7.45
CA THR A 593 17.29 -19.66 -6.29
C THR A 593 18.20 -18.94 -5.30
N ALA A 594 17.67 -18.60 -4.13
CA ALA A 594 18.45 -17.95 -3.08
C ALA A 594 19.61 -18.85 -2.62
N ASN A 595 20.84 -18.35 -2.74
CA ASN A 595 22.01 -18.97 -2.10
C ASN A 595 21.90 -18.76 -0.59
N ARG A 596 21.44 -19.76 0.14
CA ARG A 596 21.20 -19.64 1.59
C ARG A 596 22.46 -19.82 2.45
N GLY A 597 23.63 -20.09 1.86
CA GLY A 597 24.83 -20.47 2.61
C GLY A 597 24.67 -21.76 3.44
N PRO A 598 25.54 -22.00 4.45
CA PRO A 598 25.51 -23.21 5.28
C PRO A 598 24.19 -23.40 6.05
N LEU A 599 23.89 -24.64 6.47
CA LEU A 599 22.68 -24.91 7.27
C LEU A 599 22.74 -24.30 8.69
N LEU A 600 23.95 -24.05 9.20
CA LEU A 600 24.20 -23.41 10.50
C LEU A 600 24.22 -21.87 10.37
N LYS A 601 23.11 -21.23 10.76
CA LYS A 601 22.95 -19.77 10.76
C LYS A 601 23.49 -19.18 12.07
N VAL A 602 24.33 -18.17 11.95
CA VAL A 602 25.07 -17.51 13.05
C VAL A 602 25.09 -16.00 12.80
N ASN A 603 25.36 -15.21 13.84
CA ASN A 603 25.83 -13.85 13.66
C ASN A 603 27.20 -13.91 12.98
N GLN A 604 27.28 -13.49 11.72
CA GLN A 604 28.48 -13.67 10.89
C GLN A 604 29.55 -12.63 11.18
N HIS A 605 29.21 -11.56 11.90
CA HIS A 605 30.17 -10.59 12.42
C HIS A 605 30.78 -11.13 13.72
N GLY A 606 29.93 -11.45 14.71
CA GLY A 606 30.38 -12.04 15.96
C GLY A 606 29.45 -11.87 17.14
N TYR A 607 29.96 -12.15 18.34
CA TYR A 607 29.25 -11.96 19.60
C TYR A 607 30.09 -11.21 20.64
N ALA A 608 29.44 -10.48 21.55
CA ALA A 608 30.11 -9.90 22.71
C ALA A 608 30.51 -11.02 23.71
N PRO A 609 31.63 -10.92 24.46
CA PRO A 609 32.07 -11.99 25.37
C PRO A 609 31.06 -12.25 26.50
N ILE A 610 30.35 -11.22 26.93
CA ILE A 610 29.22 -11.28 27.88
C ILE A 610 27.94 -10.96 27.10
N GLY A 611 26.89 -11.75 27.32
CA GLY A 611 25.63 -11.68 26.58
C GLY A 611 25.34 -12.96 25.78
N PRO A 612 24.19 -13.02 25.09
CA PRO A 612 23.72 -14.21 24.38
C PRO A 612 24.62 -14.56 23.19
N LYS A 613 24.74 -15.86 22.92
CA LYS A 613 25.47 -16.40 21.77
C LYS A 613 24.70 -17.59 21.24
N ARG A 614 23.98 -17.39 20.14
CA ARG A 614 23.03 -18.37 19.62
C ARG A 614 23.15 -18.56 18.12
N ALA A 615 22.81 -19.76 17.70
CA ALA A 615 22.78 -20.17 16.31
C ALA A 615 21.49 -20.97 16.03
N THR A 616 21.09 -21.02 14.78
CA THR A 616 19.89 -21.74 14.34
C THR A 616 20.30 -22.66 13.18
N MET A 617 20.10 -23.97 13.33
CA MET A 617 20.34 -24.93 12.25
C MET A 617 19.05 -25.14 11.47
N VAL A 618 19.08 -24.96 10.16
CA VAL A 618 18.00 -25.41 9.26
C VAL A 618 18.14 -26.92 9.07
N THR A 619 17.18 -27.70 9.57
CA THR A 619 17.23 -29.17 9.53
C THR A 619 15.86 -29.80 9.79
N ASN A 620 15.54 -30.87 9.08
CA ASN A 620 14.35 -31.70 9.30
C ASN A 620 14.62 -32.89 10.25
N ALA A 621 15.77 -32.91 10.94
CA ALA A 621 16.01 -33.86 12.02
C ALA A 621 15.02 -33.62 13.18
N THR A 622 14.65 -34.69 13.90
CA THR A 622 13.75 -34.62 15.06
C THR A 622 14.48 -34.89 16.38
N SER A 623 15.63 -35.58 16.34
CA SER A 623 16.51 -35.82 17.47
C SER A 623 17.58 -34.72 17.58
N ALA A 624 18.03 -34.44 18.81
CA ALA A 624 19.14 -33.52 19.05
C ALA A 624 20.43 -34.00 18.36
N LEU A 625 21.18 -33.06 17.77
CA LEU A 625 22.45 -33.30 17.07
C LEU A 625 23.62 -32.74 17.90
N SER A 626 24.78 -33.41 17.87
CA SER A 626 25.98 -32.93 18.57
C SER A 626 26.67 -31.82 17.78
N TRP A 627 26.97 -30.70 18.44
CA TRP A 627 27.72 -29.57 17.87
C TRP A 627 29.07 -29.37 18.55
N THR A 628 30.00 -28.78 17.79
CA THR A 628 31.33 -28.37 18.26
C THR A 628 31.59 -26.92 17.86
N LEU A 629 31.90 -26.07 18.83
CA LEU A 629 32.49 -24.75 18.58
C LEU A 629 34.01 -24.91 18.50
N ARG A 630 34.63 -24.46 17.41
CA ARG A 630 36.07 -24.55 17.16
C ARG A 630 36.67 -23.17 16.95
N ARG A 631 37.95 -22.99 17.28
CA ARG A 631 38.71 -21.83 16.79
C ARG A 631 39.07 -22.07 15.32
N VAL A 632 38.92 -21.07 14.45
CA VAL A 632 39.24 -21.25 13.01
C VAL A 632 40.71 -21.65 12.84
N GLY A 633 40.96 -22.76 12.15
CA GLY A 633 42.30 -23.34 12.00
C GLY A 633 42.90 -23.94 13.29
N GLY A 634 42.09 -24.15 14.33
CA GLY A 634 42.53 -24.61 15.65
C GLY A 634 41.62 -25.68 16.26
N GLY A 635 41.79 -25.90 17.57
CA GLY A 635 41.06 -26.93 18.30
C GLY A 635 39.62 -26.59 18.68
N THR A 636 38.91 -27.59 19.18
CA THR A 636 37.63 -27.47 19.88
C THR A 636 37.73 -26.55 21.10
N VAL A 637 36.69 -25.74 21.29
CA VAL A 637 36.58 -24.73 22.37
C VAL A 637 35.38 -25.06 23.27
N ALA A 638 34.28 -25.52 22.68
CA ALA A 638 33.11 -26.03 23.41
C ALA A 638 32.38 -27.10 22.59
N THR A 639 31.56 -27.91 23.26
CA THR A 639 30.71 -28.94 22.65
C THR A 639 29.36 -28.99 23.36
N GLY A 640 28.32 -29.40 22.65
CA GLY A 640 27.00 -29.65 23.25
C GLY A 640 26.06 -30.32 22.27
N THR A 641 24.76 -30.26 22.55
CA THR A 641 23.71 -30.73 21.64
C THR A 641 22.77 -29.60 21.24
N THR A 642 22.18 -29.70 20.05
CA THR A 642 21.15 -28.77 19.57
C THR A 642 19.83 -29.04 20.29
N LYS A 643 18.96 -28.03 20.43
CA LYS A 643 17.58 -28.21 20.85
C LYS A 643 16.66 -28.29 19.61
N PRO A 644 15.99 -29.43 19.33
CA PRO A 644 14.96 -29.49 18.31
C PRO A 644 13.84 -28.50 18.61
N ALA A 645 13.47 -27.68 17.61
CA ALA A 645 12.55 -26.57 17.79
C ALA A 645 11.29 -26.65 16.90
N GLY A 646 11.22 -27.67 16.05
CA GLY A 646 10.09 -27.98 15.18
C GLY A 646 10.16 -27.29 13.81
N PHE A 647 9.02 -27.20 13.14
CA PHE A 647 8.84 -26.36 11.95
C PHE A 647 8.78 -24.89 12.37
N ASP A 648 9.54 -24.04 11.69
CA ASP A 648 9.46 -22.59 11.79
C ASP A 648 8.74 -22.06 10.54
N GLY A 649 7.58 -21.42 10.74
CA GLY A 649 6.76 -20.89 9.64
C GLY A 649 7.34 -19.64 9.00
N SER A 650 8.13 -18.83 9.73
CA SER A 650 8.79 -17.64 9.17
C SER A 650 9.90 -18.03 8.18
N ALA A 651 10.52 -19.19 8.37
CA ALA A 651 11.52 -19.79 7.49
C ALA A 651 10.98 -20.87 6.53
N GLY A 652 9.74 -21.33 6.74
CA GLY A 652 9.08 -22.37 5.93
C GLY A 652 9.73 -23.75 6.01
N THR A 653 10.40 -24.10 7.12
CA THR A 653 11.24 -25.32 7.23
C THR A 653 11.45 -25.79 8.67
N GLY A 654 11.88 -27.04 8.87
CA GLY A 654 12.37 -27.52 10.17
C GLY A 654 13.63 -26.80 10.64
N VAL A 655 13.73 -26.52 11.95
CA VAL A 655 14.90 -25.91 12.59
C VAL A 655 15.22 -26.48 13.98
N HIS A 656 16.50 -26.41 14.34
CA HIS A 656 16.99 -26.55 15.72
C HIS A 656 17.62 -25.24 16.20
N THR A 657 17.57 -24.97 17.50
CA THR A 657 18.31 -23.85 18.12
C THR A 657 19.53 -24.34 18.90
N ILE A 658 20.52 -23.47 19.03
CA ILE A 658 21.80 -23.73 19.69
C ILE A 658 22.13 -22.53 20.56
N ASP A 659 22.51 -22.77 21.82
CA ASP A 659 22.97 -21.74 22.74
C ASP A 659 24.36 -22.11 23.26
N PHE A 660 25.31 -21.20 23.08
CA PHE A 660 26.70 -21.30 23.54
C PHE A 660 27.11 -20.04 24.32
N SER A 661 26.14 -19.33 24.92
CA SER A 661 26.33 -18.05 25.61
C SER A 661 27.38 -18.09 26.74
N GLN A 662 27.57 -19.28 27.33
CA GLN A 662 28.57 -19.58 28.36
C GLN A 662 30.03 -19.45 27.88
N VAL A 663 30.29 -19.43 26.55
CA VAL A 663 31.63 -19.26 26.01
C VAL A 663 32.04 -17.79 26.09
N THR A 664 33.03 -17.47 26.92
CA THR A 664 33.62 -16.13 27.06
C THR A 664 34.97 -15.98 26.33
N ALA A 665 35.51 -17.07 25.77
CA ALA A 665 36.79 -17.09 25.07
C ALA A 665 36.75 -16.24 23.78
N THR A 666 37.79 -15.46 23.53
CA THR A 666 37.83 -14.46 22.44
C THR A 666 38.61 -14.91 21.20
N GLY A 667 38.44 -14.19 20.09
CA GLY A 667 39.04 -14.42 18.78
C GLY A 667 38.04 -14.98 17.75
N ARG A 668 38.52 -15.65 16.70
CA ARG A 668 37.67 -16.12 15.58
C ARG A 668 37.31 -17.61 15.67
N PHE A 669 36.03 -17.92 15.46
CA PHE A 669 35.45 -19.25 15.67
C PHE A 669 34.55 -19.69 14.50
N GLU A 670 34.26 -20.99 14.47
CA GLU A 670 33.27 -21.65 13.61
C GLU A 670 32.45 -22.63 14.46
N LEU A 671 31.18 -22.84 14.09
CA LEU A 671 30.30 -23.84 14.70
C LEU A 671 30.08 -24.99 13.71
N ALA A 672 30.21 -26.24 14.16
CA ALA A 672 30.13 -27.41 13.28
C ALA A 672 29.24 -28.55 13.82
N ILE A 673 28.53 -29.21 12.91
CA ILE A 673 27.72 -30.43 13.15
C ILE A 673 28.03 -31.44 12.04
N GLY A 674 28.78 -32.49 12.38
CA GLY A 674 29.31 -33.42 11.37
C GLY A 674 30.20 -32.68 10.37
N ASN A 675 29.77 -32.65 9.10
CA ASN A 675 30.42 -31.94 8.00
C ASN A 675 29.87 -30.52 7.76
N GLU A 676 28.72 -30.18 8.34
CA GLU A 676 28.18 -28.81 8.25
C GLU A 676 29.00 -27.87 9.14
N VAL A 677 29.40 -26.72 8.60
CA VAL A 677 30.16 -25.68 9.31
C VAL A 677 29.54 -24.32 9.03
N SER A 678 29.36 -23.49 10.05
CA SER A 678 28.84 -22.13 9.92
C SER A 678 29.80 -21.22 9.14
N HIS A 679 29.33 -20.04 8.73
CA HIS A 679 30.26 -18.95 8.45
C HIS A 679 31.12 -18.64 9.71
N PRO A 680 32.38 -18.20 9.55
CA PRO A 680 33.27 -17.90 10.67
C PRO A 680 32.99 -16.52 11.26
N PHE A 681 33.03 -16.40 12.58
CA PHE A 681 32.64 -15.20 13.32
C PHE A 681 33.59 -14.89 14.49
N ASP A 682 33.63 -13.64 14.99
CA ASP A 682 34.47 -13.24 16.13
C ASP A 682 33.72 -13.36 17.48
N ILE A 683 34.46 -13.49 18.59
CA ILE A 683 33.99 -13.14 19.93
C ILE A 683 34.97 -12.12 20.52
N ARG A 684 34.50 -10.88 20.77
CA ARG A 684 35.34 -9.73 21.16
C ARG A 684 34.52 -8.58 21.77
N SER A 685 35.07 -7.86 22.74
CA SER A 685 34.37 -6.81 23.51
C SER A 685 34.19 -5.48 22.80
N ASP A 686 34.88 -5.26 21.68
CA ASP A 686 34.83 -4.06 20.85
C ASP A 686 34.03 -4.28 19.54
N LEU A 687 33.35 -5.42 19.39
CA LEU A 687 32.72 -5.91 18.15
C LEU A 687 31.92 -4.85 17.37
N TYR A 688 31.07 -4.08 18.05
CA TYR A 688 30.18 -3.08 17.42
C TYR A 688 30.79 -1.68 17.33
N ALA A 689 32.03 -1.47 17.81
CA ALA A 689 32.63 -0.14 17.91
C ALA A 689 32.84 0.54 16.54
N SER A 690 33.18 -0.24 15.50
CA SER A 690 33.25 0.25 14.12
C SER A 690 31.87 0.43 13.50
N LEU A 691 30.90 -0.46 13.78
CA LEU A 691 29.55 -0.37 13.21
C LEU A 691 28.84 0.93 13.61
N ARG A 692 29.05 1.38 14.85
CA ARG A 692 28.60 2.69 15.36
C ARG A 692 29.06 3.88 14.50
N THR A 693 30.29 3.87 13.98
CA THR A 693 30.81 4.95 13.11
C THR A 693 30.51 4.71 11.63
N ASP A 694 30.50 3.46 11.20
CA ASP A 694 30.33 3.08 9.79
C ASP A 694 28.88 3.32 9.34
N SER A 695 27.90 2.95 10.15
CA SER A 695 26.47 3.24 9.90
C SER A 695 26.13 4.73 9.80
N MET A 696 26.98 5.62 10.31
CA MET A 696 26.83 7.06 10.17
C MET A 696 27.43 7.62 8.86
N ARG A 697 28.28 6.87 8.13
CA ARG A 697 28.86 7.32 6.84
C ARG A 697 27.83 7.51 5.73
N PHE A 698 26.73 6.76 5.81
CA PHE A 698 25.62 6.85 4.85
C PHE A 698 25.06 8.28 4.73
N PHE A 699 24.93 8.98 5.86
CA PHE A 699 24.35 10.34 5.88
C PHE A 699 25.22 11.35 5.14
N TYR A 700 26.53 11.39 5.41
CA TYR A 700 27.44 12.31 4.72
C TYR A 700 27.38 12.11 3.21
N SER A 701 27.48 10.86 2.74
CA SER A 701 27.37 10.53 1.32
C SER A 701 26.00 10.95 0.75
N ASN A 702 24.89 10.70 1.44
CA ASN A 702 23.55 11.11 1.00
C ASN A 702 23.26 12.62 1.10
N ARG A 703 24.17 13.49 1.60
CA ARG A 703 23.93 14.95 1.66
C ARG A 703 23.66 15.58 0.28
N SER A 704 22.50 16.21 0.15
CA SER A 704 22.11 17.06 -0.99
C SER A 704 22.72 18.47 -0.86
N GLY A 705 22.89 19.19 -1.98
CA GLY A 705 23.42 20.56 -2.01
C GLY A 705 24.94 20.70 -1.84
N ILE A 706 25.65 19.62 -1.47
CA ILE A 706 27.11 19.62 -1.26
C ILE A 706 27.80 18.56 -2.14
N ALA A 707 29.05 18.85 -2.54
CA ALA A 707 29.95 17.89 -3.15
C ALA A 707 30.47 16.91 -2.10
N ILE A 708 30.59 15.64 -2.46
CA ILE A 708 31.15 14.62 -1.57
C ILE A 708 32.63 14.49 -1.86
N ASP A 709 33.45 14.76 -0.85
CA ASP A 709 34.91 14.72 -0.96
C ASP A 709 35.41 13.27 -0.89
N GLY A 710 36.12 12.85 -1.92
CA GLY A 710 36.77 11.54 -1.98
C GLY A 710 37.89 11.35 -0.94
N GLY A 711 38.42 12.44 -0.36
CA GLY A 711 39.32 12.39 0.78
C GLY A 711 38.62 12.10 2.12
N ILE A 712 37.31 12.32 2.20
CA ILE A 712 36.50 12.13 3.42
C ILE A 712 35.66 10.86 3.31
N ALA A 713 34.84 10.72 2.27
CA ALA A 713 34.00 9.54 2.05
C ALA A 713 34.76 8.35 1.42
N GLY A 714 35.95 8.60 0.87
CA GLY A 714 36.70 7.65 0.04
C GLY A 714 36.44 7.86 -1.45
N ALA A 715 37.46 7.67 -2.28
CA ALA A 715 37.48 8.11 -3.69
C ALA A 715 36.33 7.57 -4.57
N GLY A 716 35.81 6.37 -4.30
CA GLY A 716 34.66 5.81 -5.02
C GLY A 716 33.33 6.53 -4.77
N TYR A 717 33.23 7.33 -3.71
CA TYR A 717 32.07 8.14 -3.35
C TYR A 717 32.27 9.64 -3.68
N ALA A 718 33.36 9.99 -4.37
CA ALA A 718 33.58 11.37 -4.81
C ALA A 718 32.52 11.77 -5.85
N ARG A 719 31.75 12.83 -5.58
CA ARG A 719 30.78 13.38 -6.56
C ARG A 719 30.63 14.90 -6.45
N PRO A 720 30.36 15.60 -7.57
CA PRO A 720 29.89 16.98 -7.55
C PRO A 720 28.65 17.18 -6.68
N ALA A 721 28.38 18.45 -6.36
CA ALA A 721 27.16 18.84 -5.65
C ALA A 721 25.93 18.49 -6.49
N GLY A 722 25.05 17.68 -5.92
CA GLY A 722 23.74 17.38 -6.50
C GLY A 722 22.70 18.40 -6.06
N HIS A 723 21.76 18.70 -6.96
CA HIS A 723 20.68 19.66 -6.73
C HIS A 723 21.15 21.03 -6.23
N VAL A 724 22.00 21.68 -7.03
CA VAL A 724 22.45 23.08 -6.87
C VAL A 724 22.17 23.90 -8.14
N ALA A 725 22.36 25.22 -8.10
CA ALA A 725 22.13 26.11 -9.26
C ALA A 725 22.90 25.74 -10.54
N ALA A 726 24.01 24.99 -10.42
CA ALA A 726 24.81 24.48 -11.55
C ALA A 726 24.40 23.06 -12.01
N SER A 727 23.50 22.38 -11.29
CA SER A 727 22.87 21.14 -11.75
C SER A 727 21.86 21.44 -12.88
N PRO A 728 21.52 20.48 -13.75
CA PRO A 728 20.46 20.66 -14.74
C PRO A 728 19.15 21.14 -14.08
N ASN A 729 18.50 22.15 -14.67
CA ASN A 729 17.32 22.85 -14.14
C ASN A 729 17.47 23.57 -12.76
N GLY A 730 18.65 23.59 -12.14
CA GLY A 730 19.03 24.50 -11.05
C GLY A 730 18.33 24.34 -9.68
N GLY A 731 17.40 23.39 -9.52
CA GLY A 731 16.94 22.97 -8.20
C GLY A 731 18.11 22.40 -7.39
N ASP A 732 18.17 22.50 -6.06
CA ASP A 732 17.11 22.91 -5.13
C ASP A 732 17.19 24.39 -4.70
N THR A 733 17.92 25.24 -5.44
CA THR A 733 18.17 26.65 -5.04
C THR A 733 17.01 27.63 -5.25
N ASN A 734 16.00 27.26 -6.05
CA ASN A 734 14.90 28.15 -6.42
C ASN A 734 13.64 27.34 -6.83
N VAL A 735 13.25 26.38 -5.98
CA VAL A 735 12.19 25.40 -6.28
C VAL A 735 10.81 26.06 -6.20
N ALA A 736 9.94 25.75 -7.16
CA ALA A 736 8.55 26.21 -7.17
C ALA A 736 7.61 25.15 -6.59
N CYS A 737 6.43 25.58 -6.13
CA CYS A 737 5.37 24.65 -5.78
C CYS A 737 4.92 23.78 -6.96
N GLN A 738 4.42 22.60 -6.60
CA GLN A 738 3.82 21.62 -7.51
C GLN A 738 2.78 22.28 -8.43
N THR A 739 2.70 21.79 -9.67
CA THR A 739 1.55 22.09 -10.54
C THR A 739 0.25 21.58 -9.92
N PRO A 740 -0.86 22.35 -9.96
CA PRO A 740 -2.15 21.96 -9.38
C PRO A 740 -2.58 20.53 -9.73
N LYS A 741 -3.00 19.75 -8.72
CA LYS A 741 -3.59 18.41 -8.86
C LYS A 741 -4.92 18.36 -8.11
N SER A 742 -5.89 17.63 -8.65
CA SER A 742 -7.20 17.42 -8.02
C SER A 742 -7.10 16.83 -6.62
N TYR A 743 -6.24 15.82 -6.43
CA TYR A 743 -6.04 15.12 -5.16
C TYR A 743 -5.39 15.96 -4.03
N VAL A 744 -5.02 17.22 -4.30
CA VAL A 744 -4.62 18.22 -3.29
C VAL A 744 -5.39 19.54 -3.46
N ASP A 745 -6.67 19.47 -3.81
CA ASP A 745 -7.59 20.62 -3.91
C ASP A 745 -7.15 21.67 -4.94
N ASN A 746 -6.40 21.25 -5.97
CA ASN A 746 -5.71 22.10 -6.93
C ASN A 746 -4.74 23.12 -6.29
N TRP A 747 -4.21 22.80 -5.10
CA TRP A 747 -3.24 23.63 -4.38
C TRP A 747 -1.99 23.92 -5.22
N THR A 748 -1.50 25.15 -5.10
CA THR A 748 -0.17 25.59 -5.54
C THR A 748 0.21 26.86 -4.78
N CYS A 749 1.36 27.48 -5.07
CA CYS A 749 1.79 28.73 -4.43
C CYS A 749 2.42 29.73 -5.39
N ASP A 750 2.46 31.00 -4.98
CA ASP A 750 3.02 32.13 -5.73
C ASP A 750 4.51 32.40 -5.43
N TYR A 751 5.17 31.52 -4.67
CA TYR A 751 6.54 31.69 -4.20
C TYR A 751 7.48 30.55 -4.65
N ARG A 752 8.77 30.75 -4.39
CA ARG A 752 9.83 29.76 -4.56
C ARG A 752 10.73 29.78 -3.33
N LEU A 753 11.37 28.65 -3.02
CA LEU A 753 12.28 28.51 -1.89
C LEU A 753 13.64 27.96 -2.35
N ASP A 754 14.71 28.43 -1.71
CA ASP A 754 15.95 27.64 -1.62
C ASP A 754 15.73 26.55 -0.56
N VAL A 755 15.79 25.28 -0.97
CA VAL A 755 15.71 24.12 -0.08
C VAL A 755 16.93 23.20 -0.26
N THR A 756 18.08 23.76 -0.67
CA THR A 756 19.37 23.05 -0.67
C THR A 756 19.81 22.61 0.74
N GLY A 757 20.63 21.56 0.80
CA GLY A 757 20.94 20.85 2.05
C GLY A 757 20.01 19.66 2.28
N GLY A 758 20.08 19.08 3.48
CA GLY A 758 19.37 17.84 3.82
C GLY A 758 19.97 16.60 3.17
N TRP A 759 19.42 15.44 3.48
CA TRP A 759 19.82 14.17 2.86
C TRP A 759 18.86 13.82 1.70
N TYR A 760 19.37 13.11 0.70
CA TYR A 760 18.54 12.26 -0.15
C TYR A 760 18.05 11.08 0.70
N ASP A 761 16.76 10.78 0.62
CA ASP A 761 16.10 9.93 1.60
C ASP A 761 16.42 8.45 1.41
N ALA A 762 16.23 7.94 0.20
CA ALA A 762 16.24 6.52 -0.12
C ALA A 762 17.28 6.17 -1.20
N GLY A 763 16.95 5.25 -2.10
CA GLY A 763 17.64 5.08 -3.37
C GLY A 763 17.36 6.20 -4.38
N ASP A 764 16.50 7.16 -4.03
CA ASP A 764 16.04 8.29 -4.84
C ASP A 764 16.81 9.60 -4.56
N HIS A 765 16.33 10.71 -5.15
CA HIS A 765 16.88 12.05 -4.90
C HIS A 765 15.84 13.01 -4.29
N GLY A 766 14.70 12.50 -3.85
CA GLY A 766 13.73 13.23 -3.05
C GLY A 766 14.20 13.43 -1.62
N LYS A 767 13.55 14.39 -0.93
CA LYS A 767 13.83 14.75 0.46
C LYS A 767 12.50 15.01 1.15
N TYR A 768 12.18 14.22 2.17
CA TYR A 768 10.84 14.12 2.75
C TYR A 768 10.89 14.50 4.23
N VAL A 769 10.03 15.41 4.67
CA VAL A 769 10.13 16.00 6.02
C VAL A 769 9.63 15.04 7.11
N VAL A 770 8.68 14.16 6.79
CA VAL A 770 8.19 13.14 7.72
C VAL A 770 9.27 12.08 7.99
N ASN A 771 9.78 11.42 6.95
CA ASN A 771 10.82 10.39 7.11
C ASN A 771 12.16 10.97 7.61
N GLY A 772 12.49 12.20 7.18
CA GLY A 772 13.62 12.97 7.71
C GLY A 772 13.46 13.34 9.20
N GLY A 773 12.24 13.46 9.70
CA GLY A 773 11.95 13.76 11.11
C GLY A 773 12.37 12.63 12.03
N ILE A 774 11.87 11.40 11.81
CA ILE A 774 12.29 10.22 12.59
C ILE A 774 13.81 9.96 12.47
N ALA A 775 14.41 10.17 11.30
CA ALA A 775 15.85 10.00 11.11
C ALA A 775 16.69 11.01 11.91
N THR A 776 16.30 12.29 11.87
CA THR A 776 16.94 13.37 12.64
C THR A 776 16.76 13.15 14.15
N TYR A 777 15.56 12.75 14.57
CA TYR A 777 15.29 12.40 15.96
C TYR A 777 16.22 11.31 16.47
N GLN A 778 16.47 10.25 15.69
CA GLN A 778 17.33 9.16 16.12
C GLN A 778 18.80 9.61 16.27
N LEU A 779 19.36 10.44 15.38
CA LEU A 779 20.71 10.97 15.60
C LEU A 779 20.81 11.86 16.85
N LEU A 780 19.84 12.75 17.07
CA LEU A 780 19.78 13.58 18.28
C LEU A 780 19.56 12.75 19.56
N SER A 781 18.69 11.74 19.51
CA SER A 781 18.38 10.85 20.64
C SER A 781 19.53 9.91 20.99
N ALA A 782 20.36 9.52 20.02
CA ALA A 782 21.59 8.77 20.27
C ALA A 782 22.61 9.63 21.04
N TRP A 783 22.75 10.91 20.69
CA TRP A 783 23.57 11.85 21.46
C TRP A 783 23.01 12.10 22.87
N GLU A 784 21.72 12.42 23.02
CA GLU A 784 21.10 12.63 24.35
C GLU A 784 21.21 11.40 25.25
N ARG A 785 21.05 10.19 24.68
CA ARG A 785 21.31 8.93 25.38
C ARG A 785 22.77 8.82 25.82
N ALA A 786 23.73 9.05 24.93
CA ALA A 786 25.14 8.90 25.24
C ALA A 786 25.60 9.90 26.32
N VAL A 787 25.04 11.11 26.34
CA VAL A 787 25.26 12.08 27.44
C VAL A 787 24.69 11.56 28.76
N ALA A 788 23.47 11.01 28.76
CA ALA A 788 22.87 10.42 29.96
C ALA A 788 23.59 9.16 30.47
N ALA A 789 24.24 8.41 29.58
CA ALA A 789 25.03 7.22 29.90
C ALA A 789 26.52 7.51 30.23
N GLY A 790 27.00 8.73 29.99
CA GLY A 790 28.42 9.10 30.12
C GLY A 790 29.33 8.58 29.01
N THR A 791 28.76 8.11 27.89
CA THR A 791 29.48 7.54 26.73
C THR A 791 29.66 8.54 25.58
N GLN A 792 29.19 9.78 25.71
CA GLN A 792 29.14 10.80 24.64
C GLN A 792 30.48 11.10 23.94
N ALA A 793 31.61 10.88 24.61
CA ALA A 793 32.93 11.00 23.98
C ALA A 793 33.17 10.01 22.81
N GLN A 794 32.30 9.01 22.66
CA GLN A 794 32.31 8.06 21.54
C GLN A 794 31.49 8.52 20.32
N LEU A 795 30.74 9.62 20.45
CA LEU A 795 29.93 10.27 19.40
C LEU A 795 30.25 11.77 19.29
N GLY A 796 31.37 12.21 19.87
CA GLY A 796 31.79 13.61 19.96
C GLY A 796 32.41 14.16 18.67
N ASP A 797 33.04 15.33 18.80
CA ASP A 797 33.90 15.91 17.76
C ASP A 797 34.97 14.88 17.39
N SER A 798 35.26 14.78 16.09
CA SER A 798 36.38 13.99 15.56
C SER A 798 36.20 12.48 15.72
N THR A 799 34.94 12.01 15.72
CA THR A 799 34.56 10.59 15.72
C THR A 799 34.11 10.05 14.35
N LEU A 800 33.66 10.90 13.43
CA LEU A 800 33.17 10.56 12.09
C LEU A 800 34.04 11.15 10.96
N ALA A 801 33.83 10.66 9.75
CA ALA A 801 34.42 11.22 8.54
C ALA A 801 33.42 12.19 7.89
N VAL A 802 33.39 13.43 8.38
CA VAL A 802 32.52 14.54 7.91
C VAL A 802 33.34 15.81 7.65
N PRO A 803 32.88 16.76 6.81
CA PRO A 803 33.58 18.04 6.58
C PRO A 803 33.72 18.93 7.81
N GLU A 804 32.80 18.81 8.77
CA GLU A 804 32.73 19.65 9.97
C GLU A 804 33.73 19.23 11.07
N ARG A 805 34.35 18.07 10.92
CA ARG A 805 35.26 17.41 11.87
C ARG A 805 36.33 18.37 12.44
N GLY A 806 36.35 18.59 13.76
CA GLY A 806 37.30 19.47 14.44
C GLY A 806 36.79 20.90 14.72
N ASN A 807 35.48 21.15 14.59
CA ASN A 807 34.84 22.45 14.80
C ASN A 807 34.45 22.77 16.27
N GLY A 808 34.59 21.81 17.21
CA GLY A 808 34.12 21.92 18.60
C GLY A 808 32.66 21.49 18.83
N VAL A 809 31.97 21.00 17.81
CA VAL A 809 30.62 20.41 17.85
C VAL A 809 30.74 18.89 17.70
N PRO A 810 29.88 18.07 18.33
CA PRO A 810 29.85 16.64 18.08
C PRO A 810 29.51 16.29 16.62
N ASP A 811 30.33 15.47 15.96
CA ASP A 811 30.16 15.16 14.52
C ASP A 811 28.75 14.57 14.19
N ILE A 812 28.16 13.80 15.11
CA ILE A 812 26.79 13.28 14.98
C ILE A 812 25.73 14.40 14.95
N LEU A 813 26.00 15.50 15.64
CA LEU A 813 25.16 16.69 15.64
C LEU A 813 25.40 17.51 14.38
N ASP A 814 26.62 17.67 13.88
CA ASP A 814 26.82 18.33 12.57
C ASP A 814 26.09 17.62 11.42
N GLU A 815 26.06 16.29 11.44
CA GLU A 815 25.26 15.51 10.49
C GLU A 815 23.75 15.74 10.71
N ALA A 816 23.24 15.68 11.95
CA ALA A 816 21.83 15.98 12.24
C ALA A 816 21.44 17.44 11.91
N ARG A 817 22.36 18.39 12.08
CA ARG A 817 22.22 19.81 11.72
C ARG A 817 22.00 19.97 10.22
N TRP A 818 22.70 19.18 9.40
CA TRP A 818 22.54 19.23 7.94
C TRP A 818 21.10 19.02 7.48
N ASN A 819 20.35 18.13 8.17
CA ASN A 819 18.95 17.89 7.88
C ASN A 819 18.00 18.88 8.58
N LEU A 820 18.31 19.30 9.82
CA LEU A 820 17.57 20.37 10.49
C LEU A 820 17.56 21.68 9.69
N GLU A 821 18.70 22.07 9.09
CA GLU A 821 18.77 23.27 8.25
C GLU A 821 17.94 23.14 6.96
N PHE A 822 17.78 21.94 6.40
CA PHE A 822 16.82 21.67 5.32
C PHE A 822 15.36 21.74 5.79
N MET A 823 15.00 21.08 6.89
CA MET A 823 13.64 21.10 7.41
C MET A 823 13.20 22.53 7.79
N LEU A 824 14.12 23.36 8.28
CA LEU A 824 13.91 24.80 8.48
C LEU A 824 13.66 25.59 7.18
N LYS A 825 14.28 25.21 6.06
CA LYS A 825 14.03 25.81 4.74
C LYS A 825 12.69 25.38 4.13
N MET A 826 12.15 24.23 4.54
CA MET A 826 10.85 23.71 4.09
C MET A 826 9.64 24.39 4.79
N GLN A 827 9.86 25.26 5.79
CA GLN A 827 8.79 25.97 6.48
C GLN A 827 8.23 27.13 5.63
N VAL A 828 6.91 27.19 5.48
CA VAL A 828 6.21 28.18 4.66
C VAL A 828 6.43 29.60 5.24
N PRO A 829 6.91 30.57 4.43
CA PRO A 829 7.24 31.91 4.90
C PRO A 829 6.08 32.67 5.55
N ALA A 830 6.42 33.56 6.48
CA ALA A 830 5.46 34.48 7.10
C ALA A 830 4.75 35.36 6.04
N GLY A 831 3.45 35.56 6.22
CA GLY A 831 2.61 36.34 5.28
C GLY A 831 2.16 35.58 4.03
N LYS A 832 2.51 34.30 3.88
CA LYS A 832 1.95 33.42 2.82
C LYS A 832 0.79 32.56 3.36
N PRO A 833 -0.10 32.04 2.48
CA PRO A 833 -1.07 31.02 2.85
C PRO A 833 -0.34 29.80 3.47
N LEU A 834 -0.89 29.25 4.56
CA LEU A 834 -0.26 28.19 5.37
C LEU A 834 1.08 28.57 6.04
N ALA A 835 1.36 29.87 6.27
CA ALA A 835 2.56 30.31 7.00
C ALA A 835 2.82 29.52 8.30
N GLY A 836 4.05 29.07 8.49
CA GLY A 836 4.47 28.24 9.63
C GLY A 836 4.24 26.72 9.45
N MET A 837 3.33 26.30 8.55
CA MET A 837 3.28 24.90 8.10
C MET A 837 4.56 24.54 7.33
N VAL A 838 4.81 23.25 7.10
CA VAL A 838 6.01 22.76 6.43
C VAL A 838 5.64 21.93 5.21
N HIS A 839 6.26 22.25 4.05
CA HIS A 839 6.14 21.48 2.82
C HIS A 839 6.44 20.00 3.09
N HIS A 840 5.58 19.08 2.65
CA HIS A 840 5.73 17.67 3.02
C HIS A 840 7.02 17.05 2.46
N LYS A 841 7.39 17.42 1.22
CA LYS A 841 8.54 16.88 0.49
C LYS A 841 8.96 17.77 -0.69
N VAL A 842 10.20 17.56 -1.17
CA VAL A 842 10.71 18.08 -2.44
C VAL A 842 11.37 16.95 -3.23
N HIS A 843 10.96 16.75 -4.48
CA HIS A 843 11.53 15.73 -5.37
C HIS A 843 11.33 16.10 -6.86
N ASP A 844 11.68 15.15 -7.73
CA ASP A 844 11.54 15.24 -9.18
C ASP A 844 10.06 15.17 -9.59
N GLU A 845 9.65 15.87 -10.66
CA GLU A 845 8.28 15.85 -11.19
C GLU A 845 7.80 14.48 -11.70
N SER A 846 8.72 13.53 -11.88
CA SER A 846 8.49 12.16 -12.34
C SER A 846 9.73 11.31 -12.08
N TRP A 847 9.53 10.00 -11.84
CA TRP A 847 10.59 9.11 -11.38
C TRP A 847 11.75 9.01 -12.38
N SER A 848 12.98 9.08 -11.85
CA SER A 848 14.23 8.75 -12.54
C SER A 848 14.64 7.31 -12.20
N GLY A 849 15.34 6.61 -13.10
CA GLY A 849 15.86 5.24 -12.87
C GLY A 849 17.36 5.20 -12.52
N PRO A 850 17.87 4.08 -11.98
CA PRO A 850 19.31 3.84 -11.85
C PRO A 850 19.95 3.43 -13.19
N PRO A 851 21.26 3.65 -13.40
CA PRO A 851 22.14 4.51 -12.61
C PRO A 851 21.94 6.01 -12.93
N MET A 852 22.04 6.87 -11.91
CA MET A 852 21.92 8.33 -12.04
C MET A 852 22.63 9.02 -10.86
N LEU A 853 23.62 9.88 -11.12
CA LEU A 853 24.24 10.67 -10.04
C LEU A 853 23.38 11.91 -9.68
N PRO A 854 23.36 12.35 -8.40
CA PRO A 854 22.57 13.52 -7.97
C PRO A 854 22.84 14.85 -8.71
N HIS A 855 23.99 14.99 -9.39
CA HIS A 855 24.33 16.18 -10.18
C HIS A 855 23.92 16.07 -11.66
N GLN A 856 23.49 14.89 -12.11
CA GLN A 856 23.06 14.58 -13.47
C GLN A 856 21.53 14.59 -13.62
N ALA A 857 20.80 14.53 -12.50
CA ALA A 857 19.35 14.59 -12.46
C ALA A 857 18.84 15.84 -13.21
N SER A 858 17.97 15.62 -14.21
CA SER A 858 17.51 16.66 -15.15
C SER A 858 15.99 16.82 -15.22
N LYS A 859 15.28 16.28 -14.23
CA LYS A 859 13.85 16.54 -14.02
C LYS A 859 13.66 17.92 -13.38
N LYS A 860 12.48 18.52 -13.52
CA LYS A 860 12.09 19.66 -12.70
C LYS A 860 11.92 19.21 -11.25
N ARG A 861 12.34 20.05 -10.31
CA ARG A 861 12.10 19.88 -8.87
C ARG A 861 10.83 20.64 -8.46
N GLU A 862 10.00 20.05 -7.61
CA GLU A 862 8.74 20.64 -7.12
C GLU A 862 8.65 20.59 -5.59
N LEU A 863 8.12 21.66 -4.97
CA LEU A 863 7.71 21.68 -3.56
C LEU A 863 6.27 21.17 -3.45
N HIS A 864 6.05 20.09 -2.74
CA HIS A 864 4.72 19.51 -2.55
C HIS A 864 3.93 20.25 -1.46
N ARG A 865 2.62 20.01 -1.39
CA ARG A 865 1.73 20.69 -0.44
C ARG A 865 2.25 20.53 1.01
N PRO A 866 2.16 21.56 1.87
CA PRO A 866 2.38 21.40 3.29
C PRO A 866 1.44 20.35 3.89
N SER A 867 1.90 19.67 4.95
CA SER A 867 1.06 18.69 5.67
C SER A 867 1.20 18.85 7.18
N THR A 868 0.18 18.43 7.93
CA THR A 868 0.19 18.47 9.38
C THR A 868 1.30 17.56 9.94
N ALA A 869 1.46 16.35 9.39
CA ALA A 869 2.52 15.40 9.74
C ALA A 869 3.93 16.01 9.62
N ALA A 870 4.26 16.59 8.45
CA ALA A 870 5.56 17.23 8.21
C ALA A 870 5.80 18.44 9.12
N THR A 871 4.74 19.21 9.39
CA THR A 871 4.80 20.38 10.27
C THR A 871 5.12 20.00 11.71
N LEU A 872 4.47 18.95 12.22
CA LEU A 872 4.71 18.44 13.56
C LEU A 872 6.04 17.68 13.68
N ASN A 873 6.48 16.99 12.62
CA ASN A 873 7.83 16.41 12.54
C ASN A 873 8.90 17.50 12.71
N LEU A 874 8.82 18.64 12.00
CA LEU A 874 9.71 19.78 12.25
C LEU A 874 9.58 20.29 13.69
N ALA A 875 8.35 20.45 14.20
CA ALA A 875 8.13 20.95 15.55
C ALA A 875 8.83 20.09 16.61
N ALA A 876 8.75 18.76 16.47
CA ALA A 876 9.39 17.81 17.37
C ALA A 876 10.92 17.86 17.30
N VAL A 877 11.52 17.71 16.11
CA VAL A 877 12.99 17.67 15.99
C VAL A 877 13.66 19.02 16.19
N ALA A 878 12.99 20.14 15.87
CA ALA A 878 13.50 21.47 16.17
C ALA A 878 13.37 21.79 17.67
N ALA A 879 12.34 21.30 18.37
CA ALA A 879 12.31 21.38 19.83
C ALA A 879 13.43 20.54 20.48
N GLN A 880 13.69 19.32 20.00
CA GLN A 880 14.81 18.50 20.48
C GLN A 880 16.16 19.15 20.19
N GLY A 881 16.41 19.56 18.94
CA GLY A 881 17.62 20.27 18.55
C GLY A 881 17.84 21.54 19.39
N ALA A 882 16.79 22.31 19.68
CA ALA A 882 16.90 23.52 20.49
C ALA A 882 17.50 23.28 21.89
N ARG A 883 17.16 22.18 22.57
CA ARG A 883 17.79 21.85 23.87
C ARG A 883 19.20 21.26 23.69
N VAL A 884 19.44 20.48 22.62
CA VAL A 884 20.72 19.83 22.36
C VAL A 884 21.82 20.82 21.93
N TYR A 885 21.53 21.74 21.00
CA TYR A 885 22.50 22.74 20.52
C TYR A 885 22.74 23.89 21.50
N GLN A 886 21.99 24.00 22.60
CA GLN A 886 22.06 25.16 23.51
C GLN A 886 23.46 25.42 24.08
N ASN A 887 24.30 24.39 24.18
CA ASN A 887 25.68 24.47 24.68
C ASN A 887 26.75 24.50 23.57
N PHE A 888 26.36 24.42 22.30
CA PHE A 888 27.28 24.35 21.13
C PHE A 888 27.06 25.54 20.17
N ASP A 889 25.81 25.80 19.80
CA ASP A 889 25.38 26.95 18.98
C ASP A 889 24.06 27.49 19.53
N ALA A 890 24.15 28.40 20.49
CA ALA A 890 22.99 29.02 21.14
C ALA A 890 22.12 29.85 20.18
N ALA A 891 22.68 30.32 19.05
CA ALA A 891 21.93 31.08 18.04
C ALA A 891 21.07 30.14 17.19
N PHE A 892 21.64 29.02 16.74
CA PHE A 892 20.93 27.95 16.05
C PHE A 892 19.89 27.28 16.96
N ALA A 893 20.23 27.01 18.22
CA ALA A 893 19.32 26.52 19.24
C ALA A 893 18.07 27.41 19.38
N ASN A 894 18.25 28.73 19.46
CA ASN A 894 17.13 29.67 19.52
C ASN A 894 16.33 29.75 18.21
N ARG A 895 16.99 29.66 17.04
CA ARG A 895 16.30 29.58 15.73
C ARG A 895 15.39 28.36 15.64
N LEU A 896 15.89 27.19 16.06
CA LEU A 896 15.12 25.94 16.13
C LEU A 896 13.93 26.07 17.10
N ARG A 897 14.15 26.61 18.31
CA ARG A 897 13.10 26.82 19.31
C ARG A 897 11.94 27.69 18.80
N VAL A 898 12.26 28.74 18.04
CA VAL A 898 11.28 29.65 17.44
C VAL A 898 10.52 28.98 16.29
N ALA A 899 11.22 28.29 15.39
CA ALA A 899 10.60 27.55 14.28
C ALA A 899 9.65 26.44 14.78
N ALA A 900 10.03 25.74 15.84
CA ALA A 900 9.23 24.69 16.47
C ALA A 900 7.88 25.21 17.00
N GLY A 901 7.89 26.35 17.71
CA GLY A 901 6.68 26.98 18.23
C GLY A 901 5.74 27.48 17.12
N TYR A 902 6.29 28.05 16.04
CA TYR A 902 5.50 28.44 14.87
C TYR A 902 4.91 27.23 14.15
N ALA A 903 5.68 26.16 13.95
CA ALA A 903 5.21 24.93 13.31
C ALA A 903 4.05 24.30 14.09
N TYR A 904 4.20 24.11 15.41
CA TYR A 904 3.14 23.54 16.24
C TYR A 904 1.87 24.40 16.26
N THR A 905 2.01 25.73 16.29
CA THR A 905 0.87 26.67 16.21
C THR A 905 0.15 26.58 14.86
N ALA A 906 0.90 26.49 13.76
CA ALA A 906 0.34 26.31 12.43
C ALA A 906 -0.37 24.96 12.27
N ALA A 907 0.22 23.88 12.81
CA ALA A 907 -0.38 22.55 12.82
C ALA A 907 -1.70 22.52 13.62
N ARG A 908 -1.77 23.13 14.81
CA ARG A 908 -3.04 23.27 15.56
C ARG A 908 -4.11 24.07 14.81
N THR A 909 -3.71 24.95 13.89
CA THR A 909 -4.64 25.71 13.02
C THR A 909 -5.09 24.89 11.80
N ASN A 910 -4.29 23.90 11.37
CA ASN A 910 -4.53 23.06 10.20
C ASN A 910 -4.36 21.56 10.59
N PRO A 911 -5.21 21.00 11.48
CA PRO A 911 -4.95 19.72 12.13
C PRO A 911 -5.18 18.48 11.24
N THR A 912 -5.81 18.64 10.07
CA THR A 912 -6.22 17.55 9.17
C THR A 912 -5.76 17.78 7.73
N LEU A 913 -4.61 18.44 7.53
CA LEU A 913 -4.02 18.67 6.21
C LEU A 913 -3.08 17.51 5.86
N TYR A 914 -3.67 16.41 5.43
CA TYR A 914 -2.97 15.16 5.16
C TYR A 914 -2.22 15.16 3.81
N ALA A 915 -1.20 14.31 3.72
CA ALA A 915 -0.51 13.97 2.47
C ALA A 915 -1.22 12.79 1.81
N PRO A 916 -1.75 12.92 0.58
CA PRO A 916 -2.59 11.88 -0.02
C PRO A 916 -1.75 10.80 -0.70
N ARG A 917 -2.18 9.53 -0.61
CA ARG A 917 -1.56 8.36 -1.25
C ARG A 917 -1.38 8.50 -2.77
N ALA A 918 -2.22 9.32 -3.41
CA ALA A 918 -2.16 9.63 -4.83
C ALA A 918 -0.91 10.45 -5.25
N ASP A 919 -0.28 11.18 -4.33
CA ASP A 919 0.91 12.00 -4.59
C ASP A 919 2.21 11.16 -4.63
N ARG A 920 2.20 10.08 -5.42
CA ARG A 920 3.27 9.06 -5.52
C ARG A 920 4.08 9.11 -6.83
N VAL A 921 3.98 10.22 -7.56
CA VAL A 921 4.63 10.42 -8.87
C VAL A 921 5.93 11.20 -8.68
N GLY A 922 7.08 10.55 -8.92
CA GLY A 922 8.40 11.17 -8.83
C GLY A 922 9.06 11.16 -7.45
N GLY A 923 8.33 10.69 -6.43
CA GLY A 923 8.84 10.47 -5.08
C GLY A 923 7.81 9.75 -4.21
N GLY A 924 8.26 9.19 -3.08
CA GLY A 924 7.40 8.45 -2.15
C GLY A 924 6.26 9.32 -1.61
N PRO A 925 5.05 8.77 -1.39
CA PRO A 925 3.92 9.57 -0.90
C PRO A 925 4.05 9.94 0.58
N TYR A 926 4.67 9.08 1.41
CA TYR A 926 4.71 9.16 2.88
C TYR A 926 3.37 9.61 3.48
N ASN A 927 2.29 9.04 2.95
CA ASN A 927 0.92 9.39 3.32
C ASN A 927 0.59 8.87 4.72
N ASP A 928 -0.11 9.71 5.46
CA ASP A 928 -0.65 9.43 6.78
C ASP A 928 -1.96 10.23 6.92
N ASP A 929 -2.97 9.63 7.55
CA ASP A 929 -4.25 10.29 7.89
C ASP A 929 -4.63 10.27 9.39
N ASP A 930 -3.70 9.91 10.29
CA ASP A 930 -3.87 9.93 11.75
C ASP A 930 -2.67 10.56 12.50
N VAL A 931 -2.42 11.85 12.24
CA VAL A 931 -1.39 12.71 12.90
C VAL A 931 -1.53 12.89 14.43
N THR A 932 -2.34 12.09 15.13
CA THR A 932 -2.59 12.25 16.56
C THR A 932 -1.37 11.94 17.43
N ASP A 933 -0.45 11.10 16.95
CA ASP A 933 0.85 10.90 17.61
C ASP A 933 1.94 11.88 17.21
N GLU A 934 1.96 12.42 16.00
CA GLU A 934 2.76 13.59 15.68
C GLU A 934 2.43 14.76 16.62
N PHE A 935 1.15 14.98 16.93
CA PHE A 935 0.74 15.99 17.91
C PHE A 935 1.26 15.66 19.31
N TYR A 936 1.17 14.40 19.74
CA TYR A 936 1.68 13.93 21.03
C TYR A 936 3.21 14.07 21.16
N TRP A 937 3.94 13.68 20.12
CA TRP A 937 5.39 13.73 20.08
C TRP A 937 5.91 15.16 19.98
N ALA A 938 5.32 16.02 19.13
CA ALA A 938 5.68 17.43 19.08
C ALA A 938 5.40 18.13 20.43
N ALA A 939 4.25 17.88 21.06
CA ALA A 939 3.93 18.41 22.38
C ALA A 939 4.92 17.92 23.46
N ALA A 940 5.29 16.63 23.44
CA ALA A 940 6.28 16.08 24.35
C ALA A 940 7.68 16.71 24.18
N GLN A 941 8.16 16.86 22.95
CA GLN A 941 9.46 17.48 22.68
C GLN A 941 9.47 18.97 23.04
N LEU A 942 8.40 19.70 22.73
CA LEU A 942 8.22 21.10 23.13
C LEU A 942 8.17 21.25 24.65
N TYR A 943 7.41 20.41 25.36
CA TYR A 943 7.38 20.42 26.82
C TYR A 943 8.76 20.14 27.43
N LEU A 944 9.46 19.09 26.98
CA LEU A 944 10.80 18.75 27.48
C LEU A 944 11.80 19.90 27.30
N THR A 945 11.67 20.67 26.21
CA THR A 945 12.56 21.78 25.86
C THR A 945 12.19 23.12 26.49
N THR A 946 10.89 23.46 26.64
CA THR A 946 10.45 24.80 27.10
C THR A 946 9.76 24.82 28.45
N LYS A 947 9.39 23.65 29.00
CA LYS A 947 8.66 23.49 30.28
C LYS A 947 7.35 24.29 30.38
N THR A 948 6.76 24.62 29.23
CA THR A 948 5.52 25.41 29.13
C THR A 948 4.30 24.53 29.37
N SER A 949 3.39 24.95 30.26
CA SER A 949 2.25 24.13 30.69
C SER A 949 1.31 23.74 29.53
N THR A 950 1.07 24.63 28.56
CA THR A 950 0.18 24.32 27.42
C THR A 950 0.57 23.06 26.66
N TYR A 951 1.88 22.79 26.51
CA TYR A 951 2.35 21.56 25.86
C TYR A 951 2.21 20.32 26.76
N LEU A 952 2.25 20.50 28.09
CA LEU A 952 1.95 19.45 29.06
C LEU A 952 0.45 19.12 29.08
N ASP A 953 -0.40 20.13 28.97
CA ASP A 953 -1.85 19.96 28.88
C ASP A 953 -2.22 19.27 27.55
N ASP A 954 -1.67 19.73 26.43
CA ASP A 954 -1.85 19.11 25.11
C ASP A 954 -1.37 17.65 25.07
N LEU A 955 -0.18 17.32 25.62
CA LEU A 955 0.33 15.94 25.59
C LEU A 955 -0.51 15.01 26.48
N ARG A 956 -1.03 15.50 27.61
CA ARG A 956 -1.90 14.74 28.52
C ARG A 956 -3.30 14.49 27.94
N LEU A 957 -3.78 15.38 27.07
CA LEU A 957 -5.04 15.20 26.34
C LEU A 957 -4.95 14.18 25.19
N SER A 958 -3.75 13.73 24.80
CA SER A 958 -3.60 12.73 23.74
C SER A 958 -4.08 11.34 24.16
N ARG A 959 -4.79 10.64 23.27
CA ARG A 959 -5.20 9.24 23.43
C ARG A 959 -4.01 8.31 23.75
N HIS A 960 -2.84 8.62 23.19
CA HIS A 960 -1.58 7.87 23.34
C HIS A 960 -0.92 8.05 24.73
N HIS A 961 -1.30 9.11 25.45
CA HIS A 961 -0.93 9.33 26.85
C HIS A 961 -2.00 8.80 27.80
N ALA A 962 -3.28 9.07 27.51
CA ALA A 962 -4.40 8.64 28.35
C ALA A 962 -4.55 7.11 28.46
N SER A 963 -4.27 6.39 27.37
CA SER A 963 -4.25 4.91 27.38
C SER A 963 -2.91 4.31 27.83
N GLY A 964 -1.82 5.07 27.73
CA GLY A 964 -0.46 4.54 27.81
C GLY A 964 -0.01 3.68 26.62
N VAL A 965 -0.88 3.45 25.63
CA VAL A 965 -0.56 2.65 24.43
C VAL A 965 -0.02 3.57 23.35
N ALA A 966 1.24 3.31 22.95
CA ALA A 966 1.96 4.09 21.94
C ALA A 966 2.91 3.21 21.09
N PHE A 967 2.78 1.89 21.17
CA PHE A 967 3.73 0.95 20.59
C PHE A 967 3.11 -0.44 20.37
N SER A 968 3.14 -0.92 19.13
CA SER A 968 2.68 -2.26 18.72
C SER A 968 3.85 -3.25 18.60
N GLN A 969 3.55 -4.56 18.49
CA GLN A 969 4.59 -5.57 18.19
C GLN A 969 5.24 -5.40 16.80
N SER A 970 4.56 -4.75 15.85
CA SER A 970 5.09 -4.40 14.53
C SER A 970 6.08 -3.23 14.58
N GLY A 971 6.14 -2.53 15.71
CA GLY A 971 7.07 -1.44 16.01
C GLY A 971 6.49 -0.04 15.84
N PHE A 972 7.41 0.93 15.81
CA PHE A 972 7.16 2.33 15.44
C PHE A 972 7.90 2.65 14.13
N TYR A 973 7.42 3.62 13.35
CA TYR A 973 7.99 3.97 12.04
C TYR A 973 7.70 5.44 11.69
N TRP A 974 7.98 5.87 10.45
CA TRP A 974 7.86 7.27 10.03
C TRP A 974 6.43 7.84 10.10
N GLY A 975 5.40 6.99 10.06
CA GLY A 975 3.99 7.34 10.21
C GLY A 975 3.35 6.63 11.41
N SER A 976 4.15 6.35 12.45
CA SER A 976 3.65 6.02 13.78
C SER A 976 4.74 6.33 14.79
N VAL A 977 4.67 7.51 15.39
CA VAL A 977 5.74 8.17 16.16
C VAL A 977 5.42 8.31 17.64
N ALA A 978 4.28 7.79 18.09
CA ALA A 978 3.80 7.85 19.49
C ALA A 978 4.87 7.36 20.50
N ALA A 979 5.60 6.30 20.13
CA ALA A 979 6.66 5.72 20.94
C ALA A 979 7.79 6.73 21.23
N LEU A 980 8.16 7.58 20.27
CA LEU A 980 9.24 8.56 20.40
C LEU A 980 8.97 9.55 21.55
N ALA A 981 7.69 9.88 21.77
CA ALA A 981 7.22 10.67 22.89
C ALA A 981 7.43 9.94 24.23
N GLN A 982 6.94 8.70 24.36
CA GLN A 982 7.05 7.93 25.61
C GLN A 982 8.51 7.63 25.99
N LEU A 983 9.36 7.28 25.02
CA LEU A 983 10.78 6.98 25.23
C LEU A 983 11.55 8.19 25.79
N ASP A 984 11.24 9.40 25.32
CA ASP A 984 11.86 10.63 25.80
C ASP A 984 11.25 11.11 27.12
N LEU A 985 9.93 11.03 27.31
CA LEU A 985 9.28 11.41 28.57
C LEU A 985 9.72 10.50 29.73
N ALA A 986 9.88 9.19 29.50
CA ALA A 986 10.39 8.24 30.49
C ALA A 986 11.85 8.55 30.91
N ARG A 987 12.70 8.92 29.94
CA ARG A 987 14.11 9.28 30.15
C ARG A 987 14.27 10.66 30.78
N PHE A 988 13.70 11.70 30.16
CA PHE A 988 14.04 13.11 30.43
C PHE A 988 12.93 13.93 31.12
N GLY A 989 11.70 13.41 31.23
CA GLY A 989 10.59 14.04 31.96
C GLY A 989 10.72 13.91 33.48
N THR A 990 11.86 14.33 34.05
CA THR A 990 12.23 14.19 35.48
C THR A 990 11.27 14.87 36.45
N ASP A 991 10.53 15.86 35.96
CA ASP A 991 9.59 16.75 36.63
C ASP A 991 8.12 16.31 36.53
N LEU A 992 7.83 15.23 35.79
CA LEU A 992 6.48 14.70 35.63
C LEU A 992 6.07 13.80 36.81
N SER A 993 4.93 14.10 37.43
CA SER A 993 4.26 13.26 38.44
C SER A 993 4.03 11.82 37.97
N GLU A 994 3.69 11.67 36.69
CA GLU A 994 3.35 10.44 35.99
C GLU A 994 4.57 9.71 35.43
N ARG A 995 5.80 10.23 35.56
CA ARG A 995 7.01 9.66 34.93
C ARG A 995 7.19 8.16 35.23
N ASN A 996 6.87 7.71 36.45
CA ASN A 996 6.97 6.30 36.83
C ASN A 996 5.96 5.41 36.07
N GLN A 997 4.77 5.95 35.75
CA GLN A 997 3.77 5.28 34.92
C GLN A 997 4.25 5.21 33.47
N ILE A 998 4.79 6.31 32.91
CA ILE A 998 5.37 6.33 31.56
C ILE A 998 6.53 5.31 31.43
N ARG A 999 7.41 5.24 32.45
CA ARG A 999 8.47 4.23 32.52
C ARG A 999 7.91 2.80 32.54
N SER A 1000 6.79 2.57 33.22
CA SER A 1000 6.14 1.25 33.28
C SER A 1000 5.54 0.82 31.94
N TRP A 1001 5.03 1.76 31.12
CA TRP A 1001 4.56 1.48 29.76
C TRP A 1001 5.73 1.02 28.87
N VAL A 1002 6.85 1.76 28.88
CA VAL A 1002 8.07 1.40 28.11
C VAL A 1002 8.61 0.03 28.52
N THR A 1003 8.67 -0.28 29.81
CA THR A 1003 9.12 -1.63 30.26
C THR A 1003 8.13 -2.73 29.92
N THR A 1004 6.81 -2.46 29.95
CA THR A 1004 5.79 -3.45 29.55
C THR A 1004 5.89 -3.77 28.07
N ALA A 1005 6.05 -2.74 27.21
CA ALA A 1005 6.31 -2.92 25.78
C ALA A 1005 7.59 -3.75 25.53
N ALA A 1006 8.67 -3.46 26.26
CA ALA A 1006 9.94 -4.18 26.14
C ALA A 1006 9.87 -5.65 26.62
N ASP A 1007 9.24 -5.93 27.77
CA ASP A 1007 9.04 -7.30 28.25
C ASP A 1007 8.08 -8.08 27.30
N ARG A 1008 7.12 -7.41 26.65
CA ARG A 1008 6.28 -8.00 25.57
C ARG A 1008 7.09 -8.34 24.32
N LEU A 1009 7.95 -7.45 23.82
CA LEU A 1009 8.87 -7.74 22.71
C LEU A 1009 9.75 -8.96 23.00
N ILE A 1010 10.30 -9.04 24.22
CA ILE A 1010 11.13 -10.18 24.67
C ILE A 1010 10.32 -11.49 24.68
N SER A 1011 9.02 -11.45 24.95
CA SER A 1011 8.17 -12.64 24.88
C SER A 1011 8.12 -13.23 23.47
N PHE A 1012 7.93 -12.39 22.44
CA PHE A 1012 7.90 -12.80 21.03
C PHE A 1012 9.29 -13.26 20.55
N GLN A 1013 10.34 -12.47 20.85
CA GLN A 1013 11.72 -12.81 20.49
C GLN A 1013 12.18 -14.18 21.02
N ARG A 1014 11.68 -14.61 22.19
CA ARG A 1014 11.96 -15.93 22.79
C ARG A 1014 11.18 -17.07 22.13
N ALA A 1015 10.07 -16.77 21.47
CA ALA A 1015 9.31 -17.75 20.72
C ALA A 1015 9.92 -17.95 19.31
N GLU A 1016 10.35 -16.86 18.68
CA GLU A 1016 11.06 -16.83 17.39
C GLU A 1016 12.34 -17.69 17.41
N ARG A 1017 12.54 -18.57 16.40
CA ARG A 1017 13.69 -19.49 16.41
C ARG A 1017 15.00 -18.83 15.97
N PHE A 1018 14.91 -17.68 15.31
CA PHE A 1018 16.04 -16.91 14.80
C PHE A 1018 16.41 -15.69 15.67
N GLY A 1019 15.59 -15.36 16.69
CA GLY A 1019 15.90 -14.34 17.69
C GLY A 1019 15.62 -12.90 17.24
N GLN A 1020 14.88 -12.71 16.14
CA GLN A 1020 14.45 -11.40 15.68
C GLN A 1020 13.45 -10.74 16.63
N THR A 1021 13.51 -9.41 16.72
CA THR A 1021 12.66 -8.58 17.60
C THR A 1021 11.35 -8.13 16.95
N TYR A 1022 11.01 -8.64 15.75
CA TYR A 1022 9.84 -8.28 14.96
C TYR A 1022 9.02 -9.53 14.64
N THR A 1023 7.80 -9.57 15.17
CA THR A 1023 6.84 -10.66 15.01
C THR A 1023 5.49 -10.02 14.72
N PRO A 1024 5.22 -9.61 13.47
CA PRO A 1024 3.96 -8.96 13.10
C PRO A 1024 2.80 -9.95 13.23
N ALA A 1025 1.65 -9.50 13.76
CA ALA A 1025 0.50 -10.37 14.05
C ALA A 1025 -0.08 -11.06 12.79
N SER A 1026 0.16 -10.46 11.62
CA SER A 1026 -0.17 -11.01 10.31
C SER A 1026 0.61 -12.25 9.90
N GLY A 1027 1.80 -12.45 10.47
CA GLY A 1027 2.77 -13.41 9.95
C GLY A 1027 3.35 -13.03 8.58
N ARG A 1028 3.10 -11.81 8.09
CA ARG A 1028 3.68 -11.21 6.88
C ARG A 1028 4.68 -10.15 7.29
N TYR A 1029 5.85 -10.07 6.64
CA TYR A 1029 6.82 -9.02 6.93
C TYR A 1029 6.56 -7.81 6.02
N ALA A 1030 6.58 -6.60 6.57
CA ALA A 1030 6.35 -5.37 5.81
C ALA A 1030 7.62 -4.85 5.13
N TRP A 1031 7.46 -3.95 4.15
CA TRP A 1031 8.57 -3.18 3.56
C TRP A 1031 9.34 -2.43 4.66
N GLY A 1032 10.64 -2.72 4.78
CA GLY A 1032 11.47 -2.16 5.86
C GLY A 1032 11.43 -2.97 7.16
N SER A 1033 11.12 -4.28 7.11
CA SER A 1033 11.09 -5.16 8.30
C SER A 1033 12.34 -5.08 9.17
N ASN A 1034 13.53 -4.86 8.58
CA ASN A 1034 14.78 -4.69 9.34
C ASN A 1034 14.77 -3.40 10.18
N ALA A 1035 14.06 -2.36 9.74
CA ALA A 1035 13.87 -1.14 10.52
C ALA A 1035 12.84 -1.32 11.64
N SER A 1036 11.80 -2.14 11.47
CA SER A 1036 10.96 -2.57 12.59
C SER A 1036 11.77 -3.36 13.63
N ILE A 1037 12.65 -4.26 13.19
CA ILE A 1037 13.60 -4.99 14.06
C ILE A 1037 14.49 -4.01 14.85
N LEU A 1038 15.04 -2.98 14.20
CA LEU A 1038 15.89 -1.97 14.84
C LEU A 1038 15.09 -1.03 15.77
N ASN A 1039 13.92 -0.54 15.35
CA ASN A 1039 13.08 0.34 16.19
C ASN A 1039 12.57 -0.41 17.43
N ASN A 1040 12.25 -1.70 17.31
CA ASN A 1040 11.94 -2.55 18.47
C ASN A 1040 13.15 -2.67 19.41
N GLN A 1041 14.38 -2.71 18.89
CA GLN A 1041 15.60 -2.64 19.69
C GLN A 1041 15.82 -1.27 20.37
N VAL A 1042 15.35 -0.15 19.80
CA VAL A 1042 15.37 1.16 20.49
C VAL A 1042 14.50 1.15 21.76
N VAL A 1043 13.33 0.48 21.72
CA VAL A 1043 12.47 0.31 22.90
C VAL A 1043 13.14 -0.57 23.97
N LEU A 1044 13.69 -1.72 23.55
CA LEU A 1044 14.44 -2.63 24.43
C LEU A 1044 15.62 -1.91 25.11
N ALA A 1045 16.47 -1.26 24.32
CA ALA A 1045 17.60 -0.47 24.79
C ALA A 1045 17.18 0.66 25.76
N THR A 1046 16.07 1.34 25.49
CA THR A 1046 15.55 2.35 26.41
C THR A 1046 15.07 1.69 27.71
N ALA A 1047 14.43 0.53 27.67
CA ALA A 1047 14.08 -0.23 28.87
C ALA A 1047 15.32 -0.70 29.66
N TYR A 1048 16.46 -0.98 29.00
CA TYR A 1048 17.75 -1.15 29.68
C TYR A 1048 18.18 0.14 30.39
N ASP A 1049 18.27 1.26 29.69
CA ASP A 1049 18.68 2.56 30.26
C ASP A 1049 17.76 3.02 31.43
N LEU A 1050 16.48 2.61 31.42
CA LEU A 1050 15.51 2.90 32.47
C LEU A 1050 15.56 1.96 33.69
N THR A 1051 16.21 0.79 33.61
CA THR A 1051 16.14 -0.25 34.66
C THR A 1051 17.46 -0.92 35.04
N ASN A 1052 18.50 -0.78 34.22
CA ASN A 1052 19.75 -1.53 34.25
C ASN A 1052 19.58 -3.07 34.24
N ARG A 1053 18.40 -3.60 33.84
CA ARG A 1053 18.15 -5.05 33.73
C ARG A 1053 18.77 -5.58 32.44
N ARG A 1054 19.89 -6.31 32.55
CA ARG A 1054 20.66 -6.83 31.40
C ARG A 1054 19.83 -7.61 30.36
N VAL A 1055 18.74 -8.25 30.77
CA VAL A 1055 17.78 -8.95 29.89
C VAL A 1055 17.34 -8.11 28.67
N TYR A 1056 17.23 -6.79 28.81
CA TYR A 1056 16.89 -5.89 27.71
C TYR A 1056 18.08 -5.60 26.77
N ALA A 1057 19.30 -5.49 27.30
CA ALA A 1057 20.51 -5.34 26.48
C ALA A 1057 20.83 -6.66 25.74
N ASP A 1058 20.64 -7.80 26.40
CA ASP A 1058 20.78 -9.13 25.81
C ASP A 1058 19.79 -9.31 24.65
N ALA A 1059 18.54 -8.85 24.81
CA ALA A 1059 17.53 -8.84 23.74
C ALA A 1059 17.94 -7.99 22.52
N VAL A 1060 18.61 -6.85 22.73
CA VAL A 1060 19.20 -6.06 21.63
C VAL A 1060 20.33 -6.81 20.95
N LEU A 1061 21.25 -7.40 21.72
CA LEU A 1061 22.37 -8.16 21.15
C LEU A 1061 21.91 -9.39 20.35
N GLU A 1062 20.87 -10.09 20.79
CA GLU A 1062 20.25 -11.19 20.01
C GLU A 1062 19.47 -10.68 18.78
N GLY A 1063 18.87 -9.49 18.84
CA GLY A 1063 18.24 -8.85 17.68
C GLY A 1063 19.23 -8.53 16.55
N PHE A 1064 20.49 -8.22 16.91
CA PHE A 1064 21.59 -8.08 15.95
C PHE A 1064 21.98 -9.39 15.27
N ASP A 1065 21.85 -10.55 15.94
CA ASP A 1065 22.17 -11.85 15.32
C ASP A 1065 21.39 -12.05 14.02
N TYR A 1066 20.08 -11.75 14.03
CA TYR A 1066 19.22 -11.87 12.85
C TYR A 1066 19.68 -10.96 11.71
N LEU A 1067 19.96 -9.68 12.01
CA LEU A 1067 20.40 -8.68 11.04
C LEU A 1067 21.74 -9.02 10.40
N LEU A 1068 22.60 -9.74 11.14
CA LEU A 1068 23.97 -10.09 10.77
C LEU A 1068 24.13 -11.56 10.35
N GLY A 1069 23.04 -12.25 9.99
CA GLY A 1069 23.07 -13.54 9.29
C GLY A 1069 22.48 -14.76 10.01
N ARG A 1070 21.97 -14.62 11.24
CA ARG A 1070 21.16 -15.65 11.92
C ARG A 1070 19.70 -15.59 11.42
N ASN A 1071 19.51 -15.82 10.13
CA ASN A 1071 18.20 -15.87 9.47
C ASN A 1071 18.16 -17.01 8.44
N ALA A 1072 16.98 -17.35 7.93
CA ALA A 1072 16.77 -18.48 7.02
C ALA A 1072 17.59 -18.40 5.72
N LEU A 1073 17.90 -17.18 5.26
CA LEU A 1073 18.74 -16.91 4.09
C LEU A 1073 20.24 -16.95 4.38
N GLY A 1074 20.68 -16.88 5.65
CA GLY A 1074 22.10 -16.66 5.94
C GLY A 1074 22.63 -15.33 5.40
N GLN A 1075 21.77 -14.31 5.35
CA GLN A 1075 22.09 -12.99 4.79
C GLN A 1075 22.41 -12.01 5.93
N SER A 1076 23.58 -11.38 5.91
CA SER A 1076 23.72 -10.12 6.65
C SER A 1076 23.13 -8.99 5.81
N TYR A 1077 22.18 -8.26 6.37
CA TYR A 1077 21.53 -7.14 5.70
C TYR A 1077 22.33 -5.83 5.81
N VAL A 1078 23.47 -5.85 6.52
CA VAL A 1078 24.36 -4.71 6.74
C VAL A 1078 25.62 -4.87 5.88
N THR A 1079 25.88 -3.90 5.00
CA THR A 1079 26.98 -3.95 4.02
C THR A 1079 28.35 -3.99 4.69
N GLY A 1080 29.24 -4.88 4.24
CA GLY A 1080 30.59 -5.06 4.80
C GLY A 1080 30.67 -5.71 6.19
N TYR A 1081 29.54 -6.11 6.80
CA TYR A 1081 29.50 -6.79 8.10
C TYR A 1081 29.00 -8.23 7.92
N GLY A 1082 29.86 -9.22 8.16
CA GLY A 1082 29.55 -10.65 7.95
C GLY A 1082 30.34 -11.27 6.78
N THR A 1083 30.00 -12.52 6.41
CA THR A 1083 30.63 -13.23 5.28
C THR A 1083 29.76 -13.18 4.02
N ASN A 1084 28.45 -13.17 4.18
CA ASN A 1084 27.45 -12.97 3.14
C ASN A 1084 26.65 -11.69 3.44
N ASP A 1085 27.31 -10.54 3.29
CA ASP A 1085 26.76 -9.19 3.43
C ASP A 1085 26.04 -8.72 2.15
N ALA A 1086 25.06 -7.81 2.31
CA ALA A 1086 24.33 -7.17 1.22
C ALA A 1086 25.23 -6.19 0.44
N LYS A 1087 25.05 -6.10 -0.88
CA LYS A 1087 25.98 -5.40 -1.80
C LYS A 1087 25.27 -4.57 -2.86
N ASN A 1088 24.01 -4.85 -3.18
CA ASN A 1088 23.29 -4.28 -4.32
C ASN A 1088 22.01 -3.56 -3.89
N GLN A 1089 22.02 -2.87 -2.73
CA GLN A 1089 20.84 -2.18 -2.21
C GLN A 1089 20.30 -1.14 -3.22
N HIS A 1090 18.99 -1.10 -3.46
CA HIS A 1090 18.39 -0.24 -4.51
C HIS A 1090 18.81 1.22 -4.34
N SER A 1091 19.52 1.74 -5.34
CA SER A 1091 19.99 3.11 -5.35
C SER A 1091 20.30 3.57 -6.76
N ARG A 1092 19.98 4.83 -7.06
CA ARG A 1092 20.42 5.52 -8.29
C ARG A 1092 21.93 5.72 -8.33
N TRP A 1093 22.59 5.88 -7.18
CA TRP A 1093 24.03 6.14 -7.10
C TRP A 1093 24.85 4.90 -6.75
N TYR A 1094 24.43 4.07 -5.79
CA TYR A 1094 25.17 2.88 -5.36
C TYR A 1094 25.01 1.68 -6.33
N ALA A 1095 24.91 1.99 -7.62
CA ALA A 1095 24.45 1.12 -8.69
C ALA A 1095 25.58 0.29 -9.35
N LYS A 1096 26.55 -0.21 -8.58
CA LYS A 1096 27.72 -0.91 -9.13
C LYS A 1096 27.39 -2.18 -9.94
N SER A 1097 26.26 -2.82 -9.65
CA SER A 1097 25.73 -3.95 -10.41
C SER A 1097 25.27 -3.57 -11.83
N LEU A 1098 25.02 -2.28 -12.09
CA LEU A 1098 24.62 -1.74 -13.40
C LEU A 1098 25.74 -0.92 -14.07
N ASP A 1099 26.63 -0.29 -13.31
CA ASP A 1099 27.80 0.42 -13.82
C ASP A 1099 29.01 0.15 -12.91
N ALA A 1100 29.97 -0.64 -13.37
CA ALA A 1100 31.13 -1.04 -12.60
C ALA A 1100 32.04 0.11 -12.12
N ARG A 1101 31.85 1.33 -12.63
CA ARG A 1101 32.54 2.57 -12.22
C ARG A 1101 31.94 3.19 -10.95
N LEU A 1102 30.68 2.87 -10.63
CA LEU A 1102 29.99 3.36 -9.43
C LEU A 1102 30.34 2.50 -8.19
N PRO A 1103 30.16 3.04 -6.97
CA PRO A 1103 30.40 2.29 -5.74
C PRO A 1103 29.22 1.35 -5.38
N HIS A 1104 29.50 0.36 -4.53
CA HIS A 1104 28.46 -0.30 -3.71
C HIS A 1104 27.94 0.67 -2.63
N PRO A 1105 26.89 0.34 -1.86
CA PRO A 1105 26.48 1.14 -0.72
C PRO A 1105 27.60 1.30 0.33
N PRO A 1106 27.64 2.42 1.08
CA PRO A 1106 28.65 2.65 2.12
C PRO A 1106 28.65 1.56 3.18
N VAL A 1107 29.83 1.00 3.50
CA VAL A 1107 30.01 -0.03 4.55
C VAL A 1107 29.33 0.43 5.85
N GLY A 1108 28.52 -0.46 6.43
CA GLY A 1108 27.69 -0.17 7.60
C GLY A 1108 26.25 0.22 7.26
N SER A 1109 25.80 0.13 6.00
CA SER A 1109 24.43 0.48 5.61
C SER A 1109 23.47 -0.73 5.57
N VAL A 1110 22.23 -0.54 6.03
CA VAL A 1110 21.20 -1.60 6.14
C VAL A 1110 20.19 -1.59 4.99
N ALA A 1111 19.89 -2.79 4.48
CA ALA A 1111 18.81 -3.05 3.52
C ALA A 1111 17.44 -3.12 4.21
N GLY A 1112 16.36 -2.73 3.51
CA GLY A 1112 14.99 -2.79 4.04
C GLY A 1112 14.59 -4.16 4.63
N GLY A 1113 15.03 -5.24 3.98
CA GLY A 1113 14.84 -6.61 4.45
C GLY A 1113 13.62 -7.29 3.87
N PRO A 1114 13.31 -8.52 4.32
CA PRO A 1114 12.27 -9.32 3.69
C PRO A 1114 10.88 -8.68 3.78
N ASN A 1115 10.19 -8.63 2.64
CA ASN A 1115 8.88 -8.02 2.52
C ASN A 1115 7.91 -8.99 1.81
N SER A 1116 6.85 -9.39 2.51
CA SER A 1116 5.80 -10.31 2.04
C SER A 1116 4.69 -9.61 1.23
N GLY A 1117 4.85 -8.32 0.91
CA GLY A 1117 4.11 -7.60 -0.13
C GLY A 1117 4.57 -7.99 -1.54
N LEU A 1118 5.90 -8.10 -1.74
CA LEU A 1118 6.54 -8.27 -3.06
C LEU A 1118 6.14 -7.17 -4.04
N ASP A 1119 6.15 -5.92 -3.58
CA ASP A 1119 5.53 -4.77 -4.27
C ASP A 1119 6.30 -4.31 -5.52
N ASP A 1120 7.51 -4.80 -5.76
CA ASP A 1120 8.29 -4.58 -6.98
C ASP A 1120 8.22 -5.76 -7.97
N PRO A 1121 8.30 -5.53 -9.30
CA PRO A 1121 8.11 -6.59 -10.30
C PRO A 1121 9.12 -7.75 -10.20
N LEU A 1122 10.35 -7.48 -9.77
CA LEU A 1122 11.38 -8.51 -9.62
C LEU A 1122 11.09 -9.38 -8.39
N ALA A 1123 10.77 -8.76 -7.26
CA ALA A 1123 10.35 -9.47 -6.05
C ALA A 1123 9.08 -10.29 -6.31
N ALA A 1124 8.08 -9.73 -7.00
CA ALA A 1124 6.87 -10.43 -7.41
C ALA A 1124 7.19 -11.66 -8.28
N SER A 1125 7.98 -11.47 -9.34
CA SER A 1125 8.40 -12.55 -10.24
C SER A 1125 9.21 -13.63 -9.52
N TRP A 1126 10.27 -13.27 -8.79
CA TRP A 1126 11.28 -14.23 -8.28
C TRP A 1126 10.92 -14.87 -6.95
N LEU A 1127 10.18 -14.18 -6.08
CA LEU A 1127 9.99 -14.55 -4.69
C LEU A 1127 8.57 -15.03 -4.37
N HIS A 1128 7.66 -15.04 -5.34
CA HIS A 1128 6.27 -15.49 -5.17
C HIS A 1128 6.15 -16.80 -4.35
N GLY A 1129 5.25 -16.78 -3.36
CA GLY A 1129 5.07 -17.90 -2.42
C GLY A 1129 6.16 -18.07 -1.35
N CYS A 1130 7.09 -17.11 -1.20
CA CYS A 1130 8.06 -17.08 -0.11
C CYS A 1130 7.41 -17.12 1.29
N ALA A 1131 8.05 -17.83 2.21
CA ALA A 1131 7.87 -17.63 3.64
C ALA A 1131 8.57 -16.30 4.05
N PRO A 1132 8.13 -15.62 5.12
CA PRO A 1132 8.51 -14.23 5.40
C PRO A 1132 10.01 -13.95 5.38
N GLN A 1133 10.85 -14.76 6.04
CA GLN A 1133 12.31 -14.57 6.03
C GLN A 1133 12.97 -14.82 4.67
N LEU A 1134 12.28 -15.50 3.75
CA LEU A 1134 12.76 -15.84 2.41
C LEU A 1134 12.28 -14.85 1.34
N CYS A 1135 11.45 -13.86 1.70
CA CYS A 1135 10.96 -12.80 0.82
C CYS A 1135 11.99 -11.69 0.62
N TYR A 1136 13.25 -12.02 0.29
CA TYR A 1136 14.33 -11.05 0.04
C TYR A 1136 15.31 -11.55 -1.04
N VAL A 1137 15.86 -10.62 -1.81
CA VAL A 1137 16.99 -10.84 -2.73
C VAL A 1137 17.91 -9.61 -2.75
N ASP A 1138 19.24 -9.82 -2.72
CA ASP A 1138 20.22 -8.73 -2.86
C ASP A 1138 20.42 -8.33 -4.34
N ASN A 1139 19.39 -7.74 -4.94
CA ASN A 1139 19.40 -7.16 -6.27
C ASN A 1139 19.04 -5.67 -6.21
N LEU A 1140 19.59 -4.87 -7.13
CA LEU A 1140 19.38 -3.42 -7.22
C LEU A 1140 18.02 -3.04 -7.82
N GLU A 1141 17.40 -3.91 -8.62
CA GLU A 1141 16.05 -3.64 -9.14
C GLU A 1141 14.95 -3.94 -8.09
N ALA A 1142 15.28 -4.69 -7.03
CA ALA A 1142 14.34 -5.20 -6.03
C ALA A 1142 14.07 -4.20 -4.88
N TRP A 1143 13.48 -3.04 -5.20
CA TRP A 1143 13.30 -1.94 -4.25
C TRP A 1143 12.40 -2.27 -3.05
N SER A 1144 11.39 -3.14 -3.20
CA SER A 1144 10.44 -3.45 -2.12
C SER A 1144 11.06 -4.32 -1.01
N VAL A 1145 12.22 -4.94 -1.27
CA VAL A 1145 12.95 -5.81 -0.34
C VAL A 1145 14.37 -5.32 -0.03
N ASN A 1146 15.01 -4.58 -0.94
CA ASN A 1146 16.45 -4.29 -0.87
C ASN A 1146 16.81 -2.80 -1.01
N GLU A 1147 15.89 -1.85 -0.86
CA GLU A 1147 16.26 -0.42 -0.79
C GLU A 1147 17.12 -0.09 0.45
N ILE A 1148 17.64 1.14 0.50
CA ILE A 1148 18.43 1.74 1.58
C ILE A 1148 17.86 3.13 1.88
N THR A 1149 17.63 3.50 3.15
CA THR A 1149 17.01 4.80 3.52
C THR A 1149 17.62 5.47 4.77
N ILE A 1150 17.38 6.77 4.93
CA ILE A 1150 17.78 7.53 6.12
C ILE A 1150 17.16 7.00 7.43
N ASN A 1151 15.87 6.64 7.44
CA ASN A 1151 15.20 6.19 8.67
C ASN A 1151 15.58 4.76 9.08
N TRP A 1152 16.07 3.93 8.15
CA TRP A 1152 16.58 2.60 8.46
C TRP A 1152 18.02 2.68 8.98
N ASN A 1153 18.86 3.51 8.35
CA ASN A 1153 20.24 3.71 8.77
C ASN A 1153 20.36 4.53 10.07
N SER A 1154 19.41 5.41 10.40
CA SER A 1154 19.38 6.13 11.68
C SER A 1154 19.04 5.21 12.85
N ALA A 1155 18.13 4.25 12.61
CA ALA A 1155 17.81 3.21 13.58
C ALA A 1155 19.02 2.29 13.80
N LEU A 1156 19.72 1.91 12.72
CA LEU A 1156 20.97 1.16 12.82
C LEU A 1156 22.03 1.93 13.60
N ALA A 1157 22.23 3.22 13.32
CA ALA A 1157 23.23 4.05 13.99
C ALA A 1157 22.95 4.18 15.50
N TRP A 1158 21.69 4.41 15.89
CA TRP A 1158 21.27 4.46 17.30
C TRP A 1158 21.53 3.13 18.02
N VAL A 1159 21.09 2.01 17.43
CA VAL A 1159 21.18 0.68 18.06
C VAL A 1159 22.63 0.16 18.06
N SER A 1160 23.43 0.49 17.05
CA SER A 1160 24.87 0.21 17.01
C SER A 1160 25.64 1.01 18.07
N ALA A 1161 25.23 2.26 18.35
CA ALA A 1161 25.79 3.02 19.46
C ALA A 1161 25.50 2.36 20.81
N PHE A 1162 24.25 1.94 21.06
CA PHE A 1162 23.89 1.16 22.25
C PHE A 1162 24.73 -0.13 22.37
N ALA A 1163 24.80 -0.94 21.31
CA ALA A 1163 25.51 -2.21 21.34
C ALA A 1163 27.04 -2.04 21.54
N ALA A 1164 27.63 -0.98 20.98
CA ALA A 1164 29.05 -0.65 21.19
C ALA A 1164 29.37 -0.22 22.63
N ASP A 1165 28.41 0.38 23.34
CA ASP A 1165 28.53 0.72 24.76
C ASP A 1165 28.44 -0.54 25.62
N VAL A 1166 27.37 -1.35 25.48
CA VAL A 1166 27.10 -2.50 26.37
C VAL A 1166 27.96 -3.74 26.09
N ALA A 1167 28.56 -3.89 24.90
CA ALA A 1167 29.41 -5.05 24.58
C ALA A 1167 30.74 -5.09 25.36
N ARG A 1168 31.12 -3.96 25.99
CA ARG A 1168 32.38 -3.81 26.74
C ARG A 1168 32.33 -4.28 28.19
N GLY A 1169 31.12 -4.45 28.75
CA GLY A 1169 30.87 -4.82 30.15
C GLY A 1169 29.65 -4.10 30.69
#